data_AF-A0A1H7J306-F1
#
_entry.id   AF-A0A1H7J306-F1
#
_cell.length_a   1.000
_cell.length_b   1.000
_cell.length_c   1.000
_cell.angle_alpha   90.00
_cell.angle_beta   90.00
_cell.angle_gamma   90.00
#
_symmetry.space_group_name_H-M   'P 1'
#
loop_
_entity.id
_entity.type
_entity.pdbx_description
1 polymer ?
#
loop_
_entity_poly.entity_id
_entity_poly.type
_entity_poly.pdbx_seq_one_letter_code
_entity_poly.pdbx_strand_id
1 'polypeptide(L)'
;MAFPKELDFLEPRIQECIEKEGKEFLLGLIKLPDKQYETVLKYASALIKKEKLVYMREKNMIISVALVFFAIKDFQGNQFWDEFARKIDANEMQVQKICKPAFENFCKLNNLYFHVGRKNKGYVTSILTHAIIPKTSIDKFLEFLEDIYFKDLEEDYESSEVEQLVEYMHRLFSKFLEEDDIQLNIQGSKMTIARQQLPKAFRIAFVKSAGIVAPIIENYLFYMNELNYSRDISYSFNTRFDNYFKYYVNNISELKRVSTDKSTIAKKGIKKFTTAHFKFQKDLLHLIVPKQIIDSDYIKDKIYLNVYNDDKLVENRELKLTKSRLLFKTEEEIVLLNSFYKNLRYEIWTGDVTIFNSKEKLFRDYLIFNSDAEEVAANQLKSQRYKIVCSNKTELKVINGDITSLKYPDRTIHTVFLKDDTILELSGYVITPNTKRLITEFSDKALYERVEGIGDNEESYFIYSEIPRLQLVISEEKAIDDYVVSVNGNNYHLSQESKFSIYTMTDGSGSQVAQILINNSLLQDLMNYSLAIREKGNMHPVISRNLCIIPQLNYSFDKHFYYKDKQAKLTNLNVGDALSCRETLPLKVNLKKYDHVAVKIEKTAIRLKIKIPKFSWHLGEYNSSQNVSDIWFKSVKEPQLKVTYTEDVSKIYLVSSNKMITLEGKQTVNQNQFDLRDYFSVEHKSPVTIGVRLKDKQIPLVTTHYQPTLKNVKVDYYDTGRFNKGLFIQGAFVGEGNLKAQVLDIKESIIQEYDIKHSFNLFDPNVNLDMGKYRVRIILIEEDDFFGLSDDEKVLHEENLLVGDPFVIDTQKKVLKVKKCNTYDGEFLLDNFYLQNVRTSKIEGYYEADGFYYITDWDTQELRKWYFSTYNPFIMRLRKSNDYIYELEIEDKDRDGLIFDIHSKHVNPKVVNNEERFKLIDTITIDKREVD
;
A
#
# COMPACT_ATOMS: atom_id res chain seq x y z
N MET A 1 45.60 -56.21 -36.50
CA MET A 1 45.87 -55.34 -35.32
C MET A 1 44.52 -55.05 -34.67
N ALA A 2 44.45 -54.83 -33.36
CA ALA A 2 43.20 -54.50 -32.68
C ALA A 2 43.30 -53.10 -32.08
N PHE A 3 42.22 -52.32 -32.18
CA PHE A 3 42.11 -51.05 -31.48
C PHE A 3 42.17 -51.29 -29.96
N PRO A 4 42.79 -50.39 -29.16
CA PRO A 4 42.90 -50.62 -27.72
C PRO A 4 41.52 -50.49 -27.05
N LYS A 5 41.10 -51.55 -26.34
CA LYS A 5 39.80 -51.57 -25.64
C LYS A 5 39.61 -50.42 -24.67
N GLU A 6 40.68 -49.90 -24.09
CA GLU A 6 40.62 -48.75 -23.19
C GLU A 6 40.31 -47.42 -23.92
N LEU A 7 40.27 -47.42 -25.26
CA LEU A 7 40.02 -46.28 -26.13
C LEU A 7 38.78 -46.42 -27.02
N ASP A 8 38.05 -47.56 -26.98
CA ASP A 8 36.85 -47.84 -27.79
C ASP A 8 35.79 -46.72 -27.74
N PHE A 9 35.78 -45.91 -26.67
CA PHE A 9 34.88 -44.77 -26.50
C PHE A 9 35.20 -43.55 -27.39
N LEU A 10 36.40 -43.45 -27.98
CA LEU A 10 36.86 -42.25 -28.70
C LEU A 10 36.13 -42.03 -30.02
N GLU A 11 36.12 -43.06 -30.88
CA GLU A 11 35.57 -42.94 -32.24
C GLU A 11 34.06 -42.66 -32.23
N PRO A 12 33.22 -43.34 -31.41
CA PRO A 12 31.81 -43.00 -31.28
C PRO A 12 31.56 -41.55 -30.83
N ARG A 13 32.32 -41.05 -29.84
CA ARG A 13 32.17 -39.65 -29.36
C ARG A 13 32.58 -38.61 -30.38
N ILE A 14 33.64 -38.89 -31.15
CA ILE A 14 34.06 -38.00 -32.26
C ILE A 14 32.98 -37.97 -33.32
N GLN A 15 32.46 -39.14 -33.71
CA GLN A 15 31.42 -39.26 -34.73
C GLN A 15 30.12 -38.56 -34.30
N GLU A 16 29.65 -38.78 -33.06
CA GLU A 16 28.49 -38.09 -32.46
C GLU A 16 28.63 -36.56 -32.54
N CYS A 17 29.81 -36.03 -32.21
CA CYS A 17 30.04 -34.58 -32.27
C CYS A 17 30.16 -34.05 -33.71
N ILE A 18 30.70 -34.84 -34.66
CA ILE A 18 30.73 -34.48 -36.09
C ILE A 18 29.31 -34.49 -36.68
N GLU A 19 28.47 -35.46 -36.31
CA GLU A 19 27.08 -35.54 -36.76
C GLU A 19 26.24 -34.36 -36.21
N LYS A 20 26.52 -33.93 -34.97
CA LYS A 20 25.83 -32.79 -34.34
C LYS A 20 26.28 -31.42 -34.88
N GLU A 21 27.59 -31.16 -34.97
CA GLU A 21 28.14 -29.82 -35.25
C GLU A 21 28.65 -29.66 -36.70
N GLY A 22 28.70 -30.75 -37.48
CA GLY A 22 29.10 -30.75 -38.88
C GLY A 22 30.48 -30.13 -39.13
N LYS A 23 30.53 -29.17 -40.06
CA LYS A 23 31.78 -28.49 -40.47
C LYS A 23 32.32 -27.52 -39.41
N GLU A 24 31.52 -27.12 -38.44
CA GLU A 24 31.97 -26.26 -37.35
C GLU A 24 32.66 -27.06 -36.23
N PHE A 25 32.62 -28.40 -36.25
CA PHE A 25 33.15 -29.23 -35.17
C PHE A 25 34.63 -28.95 -34.82
N LEU A 26 34.88 -28.67 -33.54
CA LEU A 26 36.22 -28.53 -32.97
C LEU A 26 36.47 -29.60 -31.90
N LEU A 27 37.61 -30.30 -31.99
CA LEU A 27 37.96 -31.43 -31.11
C LEU A 27 37.90 -31.10 -29.60
N GLY A 28 38.09 -29.84 -29.21
CA GLY A 28 37.97 -29.37 -27.83
C GLY A 28 36.54 -29.37 -27.27
N LEU A 29 35.53 -29.77 -28.03
CA LEU A 29 34.16 -30.02 -27.54
C LEU A 29 33.97 -31.41 -26.92
N ILE A 30 34.84 -32.37 -27.26
CA ILE A 30 34.77 -33.73 -26.72
C ILE A 30 34.87 -33.68 -25.19
N LYS A 31 34.02 -34.41 -24.48
CA LYS A 31 34.14 -34.56 -23.02
C LYS A 31 35.14 -35.68 -22.71
N LEU A 32 36.31 -35.31 -22.17
CA LEU A 32 37.40 -36.24 -21.80
C LEU A 32 37.86 -36.04 -20.34
N PRO A 33 37.32 -36.83 -19.38
CA PRO A 33 37.78 -36.86 -17.99
C PRO A 33 39.28 -37.16 -17.87
N ASP A 34 39.91 -36.75 -16.78
CA ASP A 34 41.37 -36.81 -16.62
C ASP A 34 41.95 -38.23 -16.76
N LYS A 35 41.30 -39.24 -16.17
CA LYS A 35 41.70 -40.65 -16.35
C LYS A 35 41.66 -41.11 -17.82
N GLN A 36 40.70 -40.60 -18.61
CA GLN A 36 40.63 -40.91 -20.04
C GLN A 36 41.68 -40.12 -20.83
N TYR A 37 41.94 -38.87 -20.47
CA TYR A 37 43.01 -38.06 -21.06
C TYR A 37 44.40 -38.68 -20.86
N GLU A 38 44.76 -39.04 -19.62
CA GLU A 38 46.04 -39.71 -19.32
C GLU A 38 46.17 -41.04 -20.07
N THR A 39 45.06 -41.76 -20.26
CA THR A 39 45.02 -42.98 -21.08
C THR A 39 45.34 -42.67 -22.56
N VAL A 40 44.68 -41.67 -23.14
CA VAL A 40 44.92 -41.20 -24.52
C VAL A 40 46.35 -40.73 -24.71
N LEU A 41 46.89 -39.96 -23.74
CA LEU A 41 48.25 -39.43 -23.75
C LEU A 41 49.30 -40.54 -23.68
N LYS A 42 49.11 -41.53 -22.79
CA LYS A 42 49.96 -42.73 -22.69
C LYS A 42 49.97 -43.54 -23.99
N TYR A 43 48.81 -43.74 -24.61
CA TYR A 43 48.71 -44.42 -25.90
C TYR A 43 49.34 -43.61 -27.03
N ALA A 44 49.16 -42.29 -27.07
CA ALA A 44 49.83 -41.41 -28.04
C ALA A 44 51.37 -41.48 -27.89
N SER A 45 51.89 -41.45 -26.66
CA SER A 45 53.33 -41.63 -26.40
C SER A 45 53.85 -42.96 -26.96
N ALA A 46 53.21 -44.08 -26.64
CA ALA A 46 53.59 -45.40 -27.16
C ALA A 46 53.56 -45.47 -28.71
N LEU A 47 52.61 -44.79 -29.36
CA LEU A 47 52.51 -44.72 -30.83
C LEU A 47 53.58 -43.81 -31.48
N ILE A 48 54.07 -42.81 -30.75
CA ILE A 48 55.15 -41.90 -31.17
C ILE A 48 56.52 -42.57 -30.96
N LYS A 49 56.70 -43.27 -29.83
CA LYS A 49 57.87 -44.11 -29.51
C LYS A 49 57.94 -45.41 -30.35
N LYS A 50 56.85 -45.76 -31.06
CA LYS A 50 56.68 -46.99 -31.88
C LYS A 50 56.63 -48.30 -31.08
N GLU A 51 56.28 -48.21 -29.80
CA GLU A 51 56.09 -49.35 -28.88
C GLU A 51 54.79 -50.13 -29.16
N LYS A 52 53.83 -49.50 -29.85
CA LYS A 52 52.56 -50.11 -30.27
C LYS A 52 52.29 -49.88 -31.76
N LEU A 53 51.57 -50.83 -32.37
CA LEU A 53 51.14 -50.79 -33.77
C LEU A 53 49.60 -50.89 -33.84
N VAL A 54 48.99 -49.91 -34.50
CA VAL A 54 47.54 -49.77 -34.74
C VAL A 54 47.34 -49.27 -36.17
N TYR A 55 46.11 -49.30 -36.70
CA TYR A 55 45.84 -48.82 -38.06
C TYR A 55 46.10 -47.31 -38.18
N MET A 56 46.44 -46.83 -39.38
CA MET A 56 46.81 -45.42 -39.58
C MET A 56 45.67 -44.43 -39.23
N ARG A 57 44.40 -44.80 -39.45
CA ARG A 57 43.22 -44.02 -39.02
C ARG A 57 43.20 -43.83 -37.49
N GLU A 58 43.29 -44.93 -36.77
CA GLU A 58 43.31 -45.00 -35.30
C GLU A 58 44.48 -44.19 -34.72
N LYS A 59 45.68 -44.37 -35.29
CA LYS A 59 46.89 -43.63 -34.91
C LYS A 59 46.69 -42.12 -35.07
N ASN A 60 46.18 -41.69 -36.22
CA ASN A 60 45.97 -40.27 -36.51
C ASN A 60 44.94 -39.66 -35.53
N MET A 61 43.87 -40.39 -35.22
CA MET A 61 42.86 -39.98 -34.23
C MET A 61 43.44 -39.82 -32.82
N ILE A 62 44.08 -40.86 -32.28
CA ILE A 62 44.63 -40.86 -30.90
C ILE A 62 45.62 -39.71 -30.71
N ILE A 63 46.53 -39.52 -31.67
CA ILE A 63 47.53 -38.44 -31.62
C ILE A 63 46.85 -37.07 -31.72
N SER A 64 45.81 -36.91 -32.56
CA SER A 64 45.13 -35.62 -32.73
C SER A 64 44.35 -35.19 -31.50
N VAL A 65 43.66 -36.13 -30.84
CA VAL A 65 43.00 -35.89 -29.55
C VAL A 65 44.04 -35.55 -28.49
N ALA A 66 45.15 -36.31 -28.40
CA ALA A 66 46.21 -36.02 -27.42
C ALA A 66 46.79 -34.61 -27.56
N LEU A 67 47.06 -34.15 -28.78
CA LEU A 67 47.61 -32.81 -29.05
C LEU A 67 46.65 -31.68 -28.64
N VAL A 68 45.35 -31.83 -28.93
CA VAL A 68 44.33 -30.82 -28.58
C VAL A 68 44.08 -30.80 -27.07
N PHE A 69 43.99 -31.97 -26.41
CA PHE A 69 43.79 -32.01 -24.96
C PHE A 69 45.04 -31.58 -24.18
N PHE A 70 46.25 -31.78 -24.71
CA PHE A 70 47.46 -31.18 -24.19
C PHE A 70 47.39 -29.64 -24.21
N ALA A 71 46.92 -29.04 -25.31
CA ALA A 71 46.67 -27.59 -25.39
C ALA A 71 45.61 -27.08 -24.38
N ILE A 72 44.64 -27.93 -24.03
CA ILE A 72 43.56 -27.60 -23.08
C ILE A 72 44.00 -27.74 -21.61
N LYS A 73 44.90 -28.67 -21.27
CA LYS A 73 45.21 -29.03 -19.87
C LYS A 73 46.63 -28.72 -19.40
N ASP A 74 47.62 -28.93 -20.27
CA ASP A 74 49.04 -29.03 -19.89
C ASP A 74 49.93 -27.93 -20.50
N PHE A 75 49.61 -27.42 -21.69
CA PHE A 75 50.42 -26.40 -22.36
C PHE A 75 50.59 -25.12 -21.51
N GLN A 76 51.82 -24.60 -21.45
CA GLN A 76 52.24 -23.46 -20.63
C GLN A 76 52.58 -22.20 -21.44
N GLY A 77 52.62 -22.28 -22.78
CA GLY A 77 52.66 -21.10 -23.65
C GLY A 77 54.03 -20.79 -24.26
N ASN A 78 55.03 -21.65 -24.04
CA ASN A 78 56.35 -21.52 -24.68
C ASN A 78 56.33 -22.25 -26.04
N GLN A 79 57.35 -23.05 -26.33
CA GLN A 79 57.43 -23.82 -27.57
C GLN A 79 56.57 -25.09 -27.48
N PHE A 80 55.41 -25.07 -28.15
CA PHE A 80 54.41 -26.15 -28.10
C PHE A 80 54.96 -27.56 -28.32
N TRP A 81 55.86 -27.74 -29.30
CA TRP A 81 56.42 -29.05 -29.63
C TRP A 81 57.40 -29.57 -28.60
N ASP A 82 58.25 -28.70 -28.03
CA ASP A 82 59.14 -29.04 -26.92
C ASP A 82 58.35 -29.40 -25.66
N GLU A 83 57.36 -28.59 -25.26
CA GLU A 83 56.55 -28.91 -24.08
C GLU A 83 55.78 -30.23 -24.22
N PHE A 84 55.20 -30.51 -25.40
CA PHE A 84 54.54 -31.79 -25.65
C PHE A 84 55.52 -32.96 -25.66
N ALA A 85 56.71 -32.77 -26.25
CA ALA A 85 57.78 -33.77 -26.26
C ALA A 85 58.28 -34.10 -24.86
N ARG A 86 58.45 -33.10 -23.98
CA ARG A 86 58.76 -33.27 -22.56
C ARG A 86 57.63 -34.00 -21.80
N LYS A 87 56.36 -33.64 -22.03
CA LYS A 87 55.21 -34.30 -21.38
C LYS A 87 55.09 -35.80 -21.70
N ILE A 88 55.51 -36.23 -22.90
CA ILE A 88 55.48 -37.64 -23.31
C ILE A 88 56.83 -38.37 -23.23
N ASP A 89 57.87 -37.69 -22.73
CA ASP A 89 59.25 -38.18 -22.63
C ASP A 89 59.81 -38.67 -23.99
N ALA A 90 59.82 -37.81 -25.00
CA ALA A 90 60.30 -38.15 -26.35
C ALA A 90 61.13 -37.02 -26.99
N ASN A 91 61.90 -37.35 -28.04
CA ASN A 91 62.69 -36.36 -28.78
C ASN A 91 61.80 -35.47 -29.67
N GLU A 92 61.94 -34.15 -29.54
CA GLU A 92 61.11 -33.16 -30.24
C GLU A 92 61.04 -33.35 -31.77
N MET A 93 62.16 -33.63 -32.44
CA MET A 93 62.17 -33.83 -33.90
C MET A 93 61.36 -35.07 -34.31
N GLN A 94 61.43 -36.15 -33.53
CA GLN A 94 60.61 -37.35 -33.74
C GLN A 94 59.13 -37.06 -33.49
N VAL A 95 58.81 -36.32 -32.42
CA VAL A 95 57.44 -35.87 -32.11
C VAL A 95 56.88 -35.05 -33.26
N GLN A 96 57.57 -34.01 -33.71
CA GLN A 96 57.11 -33.18 -34.83
C GLN A 96 56.91 -33.98 -36.12
N LYS A 97 57.84 -34.89 -36.44
CA LYS A 97 57.79 -35.73 -37.66
C LYS A 97 56.59 -36.67 -37.69
N ILE A 98 56.13 -37.15 -36.53
CA ILE A 98 54.97 -38.07 -36.42
C ILE A 98 53.66 -37.30 -36.24
N CYS A 99 53.65 -36.27 -35.40
CA CYS A 99 52.43 -35.55 -35.01
C CYS A 99 51.89 -34.63 -36.13
N LYS A 100 52.77 -33.94 -36.87
CA LYS A 100 52.33 -33.00 -37.93
C LYS A 100 51.53 -33.71 -39.04
N PRO A 101 51.99 -34.84 -39.62
CA PRO A 101 51.19 -35.58 -40.61
C PRO A 101 49.97 -36.27 -40.00
N ALA A 102 50.07 -36.77 -38.75
CA ALA A 102 48.94 -37.41 -38.08
C ALA A 102 47.76 -36.45 -37.91
N PHE A 103 48.03 -35.22 -37.46
CA PHE A 103 47.02 -34.18 -37.27
C PHE A 103 46.41 -33.69 -38.61
N GLU A 104 47.26 -33.40 -39.61
CA GLU A 104 46.80 -32.98 -40.92
C GLU A 104 45.92 -34.04 -41.60
N ASN A 105 46.33 -35.31 -41.54
CA ASN A 105 45.55 -36.41 -42.11
C ASN A 105 44.25 -36.66 -41.34
N PHE A 106 44.24 -36.54 -40.02
CA PHE A 106 43.02 -36.65 -39.23
C PHE A 106 42.00 -35.57 -39.60
N CYS A 107 42.42 -34.30 -39.68
CA CYS A 107 41.52 -33.21 -40.05
C CYS A 107 40.95 -33.42 -41.46
N LYS A 108 41.81 -33.78 -42.44
CA LYS A 108 41.39 -34.06 -43.82
C LYS A 108 40.40 -35.21 -43.94
N LEU A 109 40.65 -36.34 -43.27
CA LEU A 109 39.78 -37.53 -43.34
C LEU A 109 38.38 -37.27 -42.77
N ASN A 110 38.25 -36.36 -41.81
CA ASN A 110 37.00 -36.05 -41.12
C ASN A 110 36.40 -34.69 -41.56
N ASN A 111 36.90 -34.09 -42.65
CA ASN A 111 36.48 -32.76 -43.16
C ASN A 111 36.55 -31.61 -42.12
N LEU A 112 37.47 -31.69 -41.16
CA LEU A 112 37.66 -30.68 -40.11
C LEU A 112 38.59 -29.55 -40.58
N TYR A 113 38.41 -28.38 -39.99
CA TYR A 113 39.20 -27.19 -40.31
C TYR A 113 40.71 -27.41 -40.07
N PHE A 114 41.56 -26.95 -41.00
CA PHE A 114 43.01 -26.94 -40.82
C PHE A 114 43.59 -25.64 -41.38
N HIS A 115 44.29 -24.87 -40.54
CA HIS A 115 44.85 -23.57 -40.91
C HIS A 115 46.11 -23.71 -41.79
N VAL A 116 46.04 -23.16 -42.99
CA VAL A 116 47.18 -23.01 -43.91
C VAL A 116 47.49 -21.53 -44.05
N GLY A 117 48.53 -21.05 -43.37
CA GLY A 117 48.96 -19.65 -43.44
C GLY A 117 49.79 -19.36 -44.69
N ARG A 118 49.98 -18.07 -45.00
CA ARG A 118 50.61 -17.58 -46.26
C ARG A 118 52.02 -18.13 -46.56
N LYS A 119 52.80 -18.52 -45.53
CA LYS A 119 54.19 -18.99 -45.68
C LYS A 119 54.46 -20.40 -45.15
N ASN A 120 53.62 -20.92 -44.26
CA ASN A 120 53.82 -22.21 -43.58
C ASN A 120 52.46 -22.84 -43.23
N LYS A 121 52.39 -24.18 -43.24
CA LYS A 121 51.26 -24.91 -42.64
C LYS A 121 51.21 -24.62 -41.14
N GLY A 122 50.10 -24.07 -40.66
CA GLY A 122 49.98 -23.52 -39.32
C GLY A 122 49.66 -24.57 -38.26
N TYR A 123 50.41 -25.68 -38.19
CA TYR A 123 50.05 -26.85 -37.37
C TYR A 123 49.69 -26.51 -35.91
N VAL A 124 50.51 -25.69 -35.23
CA VAL A 124 50.24 -25.26 -33.85
C VAL A 124 48.97 -24.41 -33.79
N THR A 125 48.82 -23.45 -34.71
CA THR A 125 47.59 -22.63 -34.83
C THR A 125 46.35 -23.50 -35.02
N SER A 126 46.38 -24.51 -35.88
CA SER A 126 45.28 -25.46 -36.07
C SER A 126 44.94 -26.23 -34.79
N ILE A 127 45.94 -26.75 -34.07
CA ILE A 127 45.74 -27.46 -32.79
C ILE A 127 45.11 -26.53 -31.74
N LEU A 128 45.61 -25.29 -31.64
CA LEU A 128 45.08 -24.29 -30.70
C LEU A 128 43.67 -23.81 -31.10
N THR A 129 43.36 -23.73 -32.40
CA THR A 129 42.00 -23.43 -32.90
C THR A 129 41.02 -24.53 -32.50
N HIS A 130 41.41 -25.79 -32.65
CA HIS A 130 40.61 -26.92 -32.16
C HIS A 130 40.47 -26.98 -30.63
N ALA A 131 41.37 -26.36 -29.87
CA ALA A 131 41.23 -26.20 -28.42
C ALA A 131 40.21 -25.10 -28.01
N ILE A 132 39.78 -24.24 -28.94
CA ILE A 132 38.95 -23.05 -28.75
C ILE A 132 39.64 -22.01 -27.85
N ILE A 133 39.67 -22.25 -26.54
CA ILE A 133 40.41 -21.48 -25.55
C ILE A 133 41.41 -22.43 -24.88
N PRO A 134 42.71 -22.33 -25.20
CA PRO A 134 43.79 -23.03 -24.49
C PRO A 134 43.95 -22.51 -23.06
N LYS A 135 44.48 -23.35 -22.16
CA LYS A 135 44.71 -22.99 -20.74
C LYS A 135 45.49 -21.69 -20.56
N THR A 136 46.49 -21.47 -21.40
CA THR A 136 47.39 -20.29 -21.38
C THR A 136 46.71 -18.97 -21.75
N SER A 137 45.49 -19.04 -22.27
CA SER A 137 44.76 -17.90 -22.83
C SER A 137 43.47 -17.59 -22.06
N ILE A 138 43.07 -18.40 -21.08
CA ILE A 138 41.78 -18.26 -20.40
C ILE A 138 41.69 -16.96 -19.59
N ASP A 139 42.72 -16.61 -18.82
CA ASP A 139 42.70 -15.41 -17.97
C ASP A 139 42.62 -14.14 -18.82
N LYS A 140 43.46 -14.03 -19.85
CA LYS A 140 43.44 -12.91 -20.81
C LYS A 140 42.15 -12.82 -21.62
N PHE A 141 41.50 -13.96 -21.89
CA PHE A 141 40.21 -14.00 -22.55
C PHE A 141 39.10 -13.48 -21.63
N LEU A 142 39.14 -13.81 -20.34
CA LEU A 142 38.19 -13.29 -19.35
C LEU A 142 38.43 -11.80 -19.06
N GLU A 143 39.68 -11.36 -18.90
CA GLU A 143 40.05 -9.92 -18.82
C GLU A 143 39.52 -9.11 -20.02
N PHE A 144 39.62 -9.68 -21.23
CA PHE A 144 39.11 -9.06 -22.46
C PHE A 144 37.59 -8.96 -22.48
N LEU A 145 36.87 -9.99 -22.00
CA LEU A 145 35.41 -9.96 -21.89
C LEU A 145 34.93 -9.04 -20.77
N GLU A 146 35.67 -8.93 -19.67
CA GLU A 146 35.41 -7.96 -18.59
C GLU A 146 35.59 -6.51 -19.10
N ASP A 147 36.66 -6.26 -19.86
CA ASP A 147 36.87 -4.99 -20.58
C ASP A 147 35.70 -4.66 -21.53
N ILE A 148 35.20 -5.64 -22.29
CA ILE A 148 34.02 -5.48 -23.15
C ILE A 148 32.78 -5.17 -22.30
N TYR A 149 32.51 -5.93 -21.24
CA TYR A 149 31.33 -5.75 -20.39
C TYR A 149 31.25 -4.33 -19.81
N PHE A 150 32.34 -3.85 -19.20
CA PHE A 150 32.33 -2.53 -18.56
C PHE A 150 32.49 -1.36 -19.54
N LYS A 151 33.19 -1.52 -20.68
CA LYS A 151 33.49 -0.39 -21.58
C LYS A 151 32.66 -0.40 -22.86
N ASP A 152 32.48 -1.56 -23.49
CA ASP A 152 31.70 -1.67 -24.73
C ASP A 152 30.21 -1.89 -24.46
N LEU A 153 29.83 -2.62 -23.41
CA LEU A 153 28.43 -2.84 -23.03
C LEU A 153 27.92 -1.85 -21.96
N GLU A 154 28.82 -1.20 -21.21
CA GLU A 154 28.50 -0.15 -20.21
C GLU A 154 27.57 -0.61 -19.06
N GLU A 155 27.57 -1.92 -18.74
CA GLU A 155 26.66 -2.56 -17.77
C GLU A 155 25.16 -2.53 -18.19
N ASP A 156 24.32 -3.32 -17.52
CA ASP A 156 22.85 -3.43 -17.74
C ASP A 156 22.42 -3.54 -19.22
N TYR A 157 23.11 -4.38 -20.00
CA TYR A 157 22.92 -4.47 -21.45
C TYR A 157 21.67 -5.28 -21.86
N GLU A 158 21.12 -4.98 -23.03
CA GLU A 158 20.09 -5.83 -23.67
C GLU A 158 20.72 -6.94 -24.51
N SER A 159 20.06 -8.10 -24.65
CA SER A 159 20.55 -9.22 -25.48
C SER A 159 20.86 -8.80 -26.92
N SER A 160 20.10 -7.84 -27.46
CA SER A 160 20.31 -7.29 -28.81
C SER A 160 21.61 -6.49 -28.96
N GLU A 161 22.19 -5.95 -27.88
CA GLU A 161 23.53 -5.34 -27.88
C GLU A 161 24.62 -6.41 -27.98
N VAL A 162 24.42 -7.58 -27.36
CA VAL A 162 25.37 -8.71 -27.44
C VAL A 162 25.35 -9.34 -28.82
N GLU A 163 24.17 -9.52 -29.43
CA GLU A 163 24.05 -10.01 -30.82
C GLU A 163 24.82 -9.09 -31.79
N GLN A 164 24.60 -7.77 -31.70
CA GLN A 164 25.33 -6.77 -32.51
C GLN A 164 26.85 -6.81 -32.26
N LEU A 165 27.29 -6.98 -31.01
CA LEU A 165 28.69 -7.15 -30.65
C LEU A 165 29.29 -8.43 -31.29
N VAL A 166 28.58 -9.56 -31.22
CA VAL A 166 28.98 -10.85 -31.79
C VAL A 166 29.12 -10.75 -33.32
N GLU A 167 28.15 -10.14 -34.00
CA GLU A 167 28.22 -9.88 -35.44
C GLU A 167 29.39 -8.96 -35.82
N TYR A 168 29.64 -7.92 -35.04
CA TYR A 168 30.74 -7.00 -35.27
C TYR A 168 32.10 -7.70 -35.04
N MET A 169 32.23 -8.51 -33.97
CA MET A 169 33.40 -9.37 -33.74
C MET A 169 33.64 -10.32 -34.91
N HIS A 170 32.59 -10.88 -35.51
CA HIS A 170 32.72 -11.81 -36.64
C HIS A 170 33.24 -11.11 -37.89
N ARG A 171 32.67 -9.96 -38.24
CA ARG A 171 33.14 -9.09 -39.32
C ARG A 171 34.61 -8.67 -39.11
N LEU A 172 34.93 -8.14 -37.94
CA LEU A 172 36.27 -7.68 -37.57
C LEU A 172 37.31 -8.79 -37.65
N PHE A 173 37.04 -9.96 -37.05
CA PHE A 173 37.98 -11.09 -37.08
C PHE A 173 38.08 -11.75 -38.45
N SER A 174 37.01 -11.75 -39.26
CA SER A 174 37.05 -12.23 -40.65
C SER A 174 37.95 -11.37 -41.52
N LYS A 175 37.84 -10.04 -41.40
CA LYS A 175 38.64 -9.06 -42.14
C LYS A 175 40.14 -9.15 -41.82
N PHE A 176 40.46 -9.35 -40.54
CA PHE A 176 41.84 -9.34 -40.04
C PHE A 176 42.37 -10.73 -39.63
N LEU A 177 41.79 -11.81 -40.17
CA LEU A 177 42.10 -13.20 -39.79
C LEU A 177 43.59 -13.55 -39.98
N GLU A 178 44.20 -13.04 -41.05
CA GLU A 178 45.61 -13.29 -41.36
C GLU A 178 46.60 -12.28 -40.77
N GLU A 179 46.12 -11.20 -40.15
CA GLU A 179 46.96 -10.17 -39.56
C GLU A 179 47.29 -10.49 -38.10
N ASP A 180 48.59 -10.41 -37.79
CA ASP A 180 49.10 -10.60 -36.43
C ASP A 180 48.75 -9.40 -35.54
N ASP A 181 48.67 -8.18 -36.11
CA ASP A 181 48.24 -6.95 -35.45
C ASP A 181 47.16 -6.19 -36.24
N ILE A 182 45.94 -6.11 -35.71
CA ILE A 182 44.88 -5.21 -36.21
C ILE A 182 45.31 -3.77 -35.90
N GLN A 183 45.59 -2.96 -36.94
CA GLN A 183 45.85 -1.53 -36.83
C GLN A 183 44.80 -0.72 -37.58
N LEU A 184 43.94 -0.01 -36.84
CA LEU A 184 43.01 0.98 -37.41
C LEU A 184 43.47 2.40 -37.02
N ASN A 185 43.78 3.22 -38.04
CA ASN A 185 44.10 4.65 -37.90
C ASN A 185 42.81 5.47 -37.99
N ILE A 186 42.40 6.12 -36.91
CA ILE A 186 41.14 6.89 -36.84
C ILE A 186 41.42 8.22 -36.14
N GLN A 187 41.20 9.33 -36.85
CA GLN A 187 41.40 10.71 -36.37
C GLN A 187 42.75 10.92 -35.64
N GLY A 188 43.84 10.38 -36.21
CA GLY A 188 45.19 10.47 -35.64
C GLY A 188 45.51 9.45 -34.53
N SER A 189 44.52 8.73 -34.00
CA SER A 189 44.72 7.66 -33.02
C SER A 189 44.92 6.29 -33.70
N LYS A 190 45.80 5.47 -33.14
CA LYS A 190 45.93 4.04 -33.49
C LYS A 190 45.08 3.18 -32.56
N MET A 191 44.35 2.23 -33.12
CA MET A 191 43.77 1.12 -32.38
C MET A 191 44.57 -0.15 -32.65
N THR A 192 45.13 -0.75 -31.59
CA THR A 192 45.96 -1.96 -31.65
C THR A 192 45.31 -3.04 -30.79
N ILE A 193 44.57 -3.95 -31.41
CA ILE A 193 43.79 -4.98 -30.68
C ILE A 193 44.63 -6.26 -30.47
N ALA A 194 45.40 -6.68 -31.47
CA ALA A 194 45.56 -8.12 -31.69
C ALA A 194 46.81 -8.79 -31.08
N ARG A 195 47.84 -8.06 -30.65
CA ARG A 195 48.93 -8.65 -29.86
C ARG A 195 48.61 -8.81 -28.36
N GLN A 196 47.73 -7.99 -27.77
CA GLN A 196 47.67 -7.85 -26.31
C GLN A 196 46.78 -8.86 -25.57
N GLN A 197 45.60 -9.24 -26.10
CA GLN A 197 44.63 -10.05 -25.33
C GLN A 197 44.05 -11.30 -26.05
N LEU A 198 43.75 -11.27 -27.37
CA LEU A 198 43.14 -12.41 -28.07
C LEU A 198 44.09 -13.17 -29.01
N PRO A 199 44.33 -14.49 -28.79
CA PRO A 199 45.14 -15.31 -29.69
C PRO A 199 44.56 -15.41 -31.11
N LYS A 200 45.42 -15.43 -32.14
CA LYS A 200 45.03 -15.70 -33.56
C LYS A 200 44.22 -16.99 -33.69
N ALA A 201 44.57 -18.03 -32.93
CA ALA A 201 43.85 -19.31 -32.92
C ALA A 201 42.38 -19.19 -32.47
N PHE A 202 42.09 -18.32 -31.49
CA PHE A 202 40.73 -18.04 -31.02
C PHE A 202 39.93 -17.24 -32.07
N ARG A 203 40.54 -16.19 -32.65
CA ARG A 203 39.93 -15.42 -33.75
C ARG A 203 39.52 -16.33 -34.91
N ILE A 204 40.38 -17.31 -35.26
CA ILE A 204 40.07 -18.31 -36.28
C ILE A 204 38.94 -19.25 -35.85
N ALA A 205 38.93 -19.74 -34.61
CA ALA A 205 37.85 -20.59 -34.09
C ALA A 205 36.50 -19.87 -34.15
N PHE A 206 36.45 -18.60 -33.72
CA PHE A 206 35.25 -17.77 -33.77
C PHE A 206 34.70 -17.57 -35.19
N VAL A 207 35.57 -17.30 -36.16
CA VAL A 207 35.14 -17.10 -37.57
C VAL A 207 34.71 -18.41 -38.26
N LYS A 208 35.28 -19.56 -37.87
CA LYS A 208 35.06 -20.86 -38.53
C LYS A 208 34.04 -21.78 -37.84
N SER A 209 33.73 -21.50 -36.59
CA SER A 209 32.81 -22.27 -35.75
C SER A 209 31.94 -21.32 -34.93
N ALA A 210 31.30 -20.35 -35.59
CA ALA A 210 30.63 -19.25 -34.93
C ALA A 210 29.47 -19.72 -34.05
N GLY A 211 28.70 -20.72 -34.49
CA GLY A 211 27.60 -21.31 -33.73
C GLY A 211 28.05 -22.04 -32.45
N ILE A 212 29.33 -22.41 -32.36
CA ILE A 212 29.94 -22.99 -31.15
C ILE A 212 30.55 -21.91 -30.25
N VAL A 213 31.26 -20.93 -30.81
CA VAL A 213 32.09 -20.01 -30.01
C VAL A 213 31.31 -18.76 -29.57
N ALA A 214 30.34 -18.27 -30.34
CA ALA A 214 29.51 -17.15 -29.91
C ALA A 214 28.70 -17.44 -28.63
N PRO A 215 28.04 -18.61 -28.46
CA PRO A 215 27.40 -18.95 -27.20
C PRO A 215 28.34 -19.01 -26.00
N ILE A 216 29.64 -19.29 -26.18
CA ILE A 216 30.61 -19.25 -25.08
C ILE A 216 30.85 -17.81 -24.61
N ILE A 217 30.92 -16.85 -25.54
CA ILE A 217 31.02 -15.41 -25.25
C ILE A 217 29.75 -14.92 -24.56
N GLU A 218 28.58 -15.23 -25.12
CA GLU A 218 27.27 -14.84 -24.58
C GLU A 218 27.08 -15.34 -23.15
N ASN A 219 27.35 -16.62 -22.87
CA ASN A 219 27.26 -17.18 -21.52
C ASN A 219 28.23 -16.49 -20.55
N TYR A 220 29.48 -16.20 -20.96
CA TYR A 220 30.43 -15.51 -20.09
C TYR A 220 30.02 -14.05 -19.81
N LEU A 221 29.53 -13.31 -20.80
CA LEU A 221 28.99 -11.95 -20.59
C LEU A 221 27.77 -11.97 -19.66
N PHE A 222 26.89 -12.97 -19.82
CA PHE A 222 25.75 -13.19 -18.93
C PHE A 222 26.19 -13.49 -17.49
N TYR A 223 27.16 -14.40 -17.29
CA TYR A 223 27.70 -14.71 -15.97
C TYR A 223 28.40 -13.49 -15.32
N MET A 224 29.07 -12.64 -16.11
CA MET A 224 29.64 -11.37 -15.63
C MET A 224 28.56 -10.39 -15.19
N ASN A 225 27.46 -10.29 -15.93
CA ASN A 225 26.35 -9.42 -15.59
C ASN A 225 25.65 -9.84 -14.28
N GLU A 226 25.35 -11.12 -14.13
CA GLU A 226 24.75 -11.66 -12.91
C GLU A 226 25.70 -11.49 -11.69
N LEU A 227 27.00 -11.67 -11.88
CA LEU A 227 28.02 -11.41 -10.85
C LEU A 227 28.05 -9.93 -10.44
N ASN A 228 27.95 -8.99 -11.39
CA ASN A 228 27.95 -7.54 -11.12
C ASN A 228 26.76 -7.14 -10.21
N TYR A 229 25.59 -7.76 -10.42
CA TYR A 229 24.39 -7.52 -9.61
C TYR A 229 24.24 -8.40 -8.37
N SER A 230 25.28 -9.17 -7.99
CA SER A 230 25.26 -10.10 -6.86
C SER A 230 24.12 -11.14 -6.93
N ARG A 231 23.80 -11.62 -8.14
CA ARG A 231 22.78 -12.65 -8.40
C ARG A 231 23.41 -14.04 -8.49
N ASP A 232 22.62 -15.07 -8.21
CA ASP A 232 23.06 -16.47 -8.30
C ASP A 232 23.21 -16.91 -9.76
N ILE A 233 24.44 -17.27 -10.16
CA ILE A 233 24.74 -17.69 -11.54
C ILE A 233 24.23 -19.11 -11.80
N SER A 234 23.16 -19.24 -12.59
CA SER A 234 22.71 -20.52 -13.14
C SER A 234 23.53 -20.90 -14.39
N TYR A 235 24.52 -21.78 -14.21
CA TYR A 235 25.37 -22.25 -15.32
C TYR A 235 24.60 -23.15 -16.30
N SER A 236 24.42 -22.68 -17.54
CA SER A 236 23.47 -23.22 -18.52
C SER A 236 23.76 -24.67 -18.97
N PHE A 237 25.02 -25.07 -19.07
CA PHE A 237 25.41 -26.32 -19.75
C PHE A 237 26.40 -27.23 -18.98
N ASN A 238 26.88 -26.79 -17.82
CA ASN A 238 27.90 -27.43 -16.98
C ASN A 238 29.11 -28.01 -17.78
N THR A 239 29.67 -27.17 -18.64
CA THR A 239 30.79 -27.45 -19.55
C THR A 239 32.14 -27.17 -18.91
N ARG A 240 33.24 -27.48 -19.64
CA ARG A 240 34.58 -27.05 -19.23
C ARG A 240 34.74 -25.53 -19.16
N PHE A 241 33.99 -24.80 -19.99
CA PHE A 241 34.00 -23.34 -20.02
C PHE A 241 33.33 -22.78 -18.75
N ASP A 242 32.18 -23.31 -18.37
CA ASP A 242 31.51 -22.95 -17.10
C ASP A 242 32.43 -23.19 -15.89
N ASN A 243 33.21 -24.28 -15.90
CA ASN A 243 34.15 -24.58 -14.83
C ASN A 243 35.38 -23.66 -14.80
N TYR A 244 35.85 -23.15 -15.95
CA TYR A 244 36.87 -22.11 -15.97
C TYR A 244 36.34 -20.80 -15.37
N PHE A 245 35.10 -20.40 -15.69
CA PHE A 245 34.49 -19.20 -15.14
C PHE A 245 34.30 -19.32 -13.61
N LYS A 246 33.79 -20.45 -13.11
CA LYS A 246 33.70 -20.74 -11.66
C LYS A 246 35.05 -20.59 -10.95
N TYR A 247 36.12 -21.12 -11.54
CA TYR A 247 37.46 -21.04 -10.97
C TYR A 247 37.99 -19.59 -10.94
N TYR A 248 37.76 -18.83 -12.01
CA TYR A 248 38.09 -17.40 -12.10
C TYR A 248 37.35 -16.56 -11.05
N VAL A 249 36.04 -16.77 -10.84
CA VAL A 249 35.26 -16.08 -9.80
C VAL A 249 35.81 -16.40 -8.40
N ASN A 250 36.13 -17.68 -8.11
CA ASN A 250 36.71 -18.07 -6.84
C ASN A 250 38.05 -17.36 -6.58
N ASN A 251 38.95 -17.33 -7.58
CA ASN A 251 40.25 -16.66 -7.46
C ASN A 251 40.11 -15.12 -7.30
N ILE A 252 39.14 -14.49 -7.98
CA ILE A 252 38.86 -13.06 -7.81
C ILE A 252 38.31 -12.74 -6.41
N SER A 253 37.58 -13.67 -5.79
CA SER A 253 37.06 -13.49 -4.43
C SER A 253 38.18 -13.42 -3.38
N GLU A 254 39.34 -14.04 -3.65
CA GLU A 254 40.53 -13.91 -2.82
C GLU A 254 41.24 -12.55 -3.04
N LEU A 255 41.33 -12.07 -4.29
CA LEU A 255 41.98 -10.79 -4.61
C LEU A 255 41.17 -9.57 -4.18
N LYS A 256 39.83 -9.59 -4.31
CA LYS A 256 38.94 -8.49 -3.90
C LYS A 256 38.85 -8.32 -2.38
N ARG A 257 39.24 -9.32 -1.58
CA ARG A 257 39.36 -9.20 -0.11
C ARG A 257 40.49 -8.29 0.38
N VAL A 258 41.42 -7.89 -0.48
CA VAL A 258 42.56 -7.02 -0.14
C VAL A 258 42.37 -5.57 -0.62
N SER A 259 41.25 -5.25 -1.29
CA SER A 259 40.97 -3.91 -1.83
C SER A 259 39.53 -3.42 -1.59
N THR A 260 39.01 -3.63 -0.38
CA THR A 260 37.77 -3.00 0.09
C THR A 260 37.96 -1.50 0.36
N ASP A 261 38.04 -0.69 -0.70
CA ASP A 261 37.93 0.77 -0.60
C ASP A 261 37.31 1.42 -1.87
N LYS A 262 36.51 0.65 -2.61
CA LYS A 262 35.63 1.15 -3.68
C LYS A 262 34.18 0.69 -3.51
N SER A 263 33.63 0.94 -2.32
CA SER A 263 32.19 1.10 -2.11
C SER A 263 31.68 2.43 -2.67
N THR A 264 32.25 2.91 -3.79
CA THR A 264 31.81 4.13 -4.47
C THR A 264 30.58 3.82 -5.31
N ILE A 265 29.44 3.73 -4.62
CA ILE A 265 28.11 3.92 -5.20
C ILE A 265 27.80 2.91 -6.31
N ALA A 266 27.17 1.79 -5.93
CA ALA A 266 26.22 1.14 -6.83
C ALA A 266 25.16 2.18 -7.20
N LYS A 267 25.35 2.86 -8.34
CA LYS A 267 24.42 3.88 -8.81
C LYS A 267 23.11 3.17 -9.08
N LYS A 268 22.10 3.47 -8.26
CA LYS A 268 20.70 3.10 -8.51
C LYS A 268 20.43 3.26 -10.00
N GLY A 269 20.05 2.16 -10.66
CA GLY A 269 20.10 2.03 -12.12
C GLY A 269 19.63 3.28 -12.83
N ILE A 270 20.59 4.01 -13.41
CA ILE A 270 20.28 4.99 -14.44
C ILE A 270 19.88 4.13 -15.62
N LYS A 271 18.57 4.03 -15.86
CA LYS A 271 18.01 3.21 -16.93
C LYS A 271 18.70 3.60 -18.23
N LYS A 272 19.52 2.70 -18.79
CA LYS A 272 20.24 2.93 -20.03
C LYS A 272 19.21 2.88 -21.16
N PHE A 273 18.83 4.03 -21.69
CA PHE A 273 17.85 4.09 -22.78
C PHE A 273 18.51 3.57 -24.05
N THR A 274 18.16 2.35 -24.45
CA THR A 274 18.63 1.69 -25.69
C THR A 274 17.92 2.22 -26.95
N THR A 275 16.79 2.90 -26.77
CA THR A 275 15.96 3.46 -27.85
C THR A 275 15.77 4.96 -27.69
N ALA A 276 15.60 5.64 -28.85
CA ALA A 276 15.35 7.07 -28.87
C ALA A 276 13.97 7.37 -28.28
N HIS A 277 13.91 8.39 -27.43
CA HIS A 277 12.74 8.75 -26.65
C HIS A 277 12.62 10.27 -26.52
N PHE A 278 11.43 10.74 -26.15
CA PHE A 278 11.16 12.17 -26.01
C PHE A 278 11.31 12.65 -24.55
N LYS A 279 11.75 13.91 -24.38
CA LYS A 279 11.84 14.59 -23.07
C LYS A 279 11.32 16.03 -23.14
N PHE A 280 10.60 16.47 -22.11
CA PHE A 280 9.81 17.71 -22.16
C PHE A 280 10.23 18.74 -21.09
N GLN A 281 11.27 19.51 -21.37
CA GLN A 281 11.85 20.46 -20.40
C GLN A 281 11.60 21.91 -20.80
N LYS A 282 11.19 22.75 -19.84
CA LYS A 282 10.93 24.20 -20.03
C LYS A 282 9.99 24.49 -21.20
N ASP A 283 8.97 23.64 -21.35
CA ASP A 283 7.96 23.63 -22.43
C ASP A 283 8.50 23.45 -23.86
N LEU A 284 9.74 22.95 -23.96
CA LEU A 284 10.41 22.53 -25.19
C LEU A 284 10.50 21.00 -25.28
N LEU A 285 10.25 20.49 -26.48
CA LEU A 285 10.33 19.08 -26.80
C LEU A 285 11.76 18.73 -27.24
N HIS A 286 12.33 17.67 -26.69
CA HIS A 286 13.65 17.18 -27.05
C HIS A 286 13.53 15.71 -27.50
N LEU A 287 14.23 15.35 -28.56
CA LEU A 287 14.48 13.98 -28.96
C LEU A 287 15.86 13.59 -28.43
N ILE A 288 15.92 12.55 -27.60
CA ILE A 288 17.17 11.99 -27.10
C ILE A 288 17.51 10.78 -27.97
N VAL A 289 18.61 10.87 -28.73
CA VAL A 289 19.13 9.80 -29.57
C VAL A 289 20.27 9.12 -28.80
N PRO A 290 20.08 7.86 -28.34
CA PRO A 290 21.09 7.18 -27.55
C PRO A 290 22.28 6.75 -28.39
N LYS A 291 23.41 6.51 -27.71
CA LYS A 291 24.66 6.03 -28.30
C LYS A 291 24.42 4.85 -29.25
N GLN A 292 24.80 4.98 -30.52
CA GLN A 292 24.73 3.90 -31.52
C GLN A 292 26.10 3.29 -31.76
N ILE A 293 26.16 1.96 -31.93
CA ILE A 293 27.39 1.24 -32.32
C ILE A 293 27.63 1.47 -33.82
N ILE A 294 28.85 1.85 -34.19
CA ILE A 294 29.25 2.11 -35.57
C ILE A 294 30.33 1.12 -36.02
N ASP A 295 30.14 0.51 -37.19
CA ASP A 295 31.14 -0.41 -37.76
C ASP A 295 32.42 0.32 -38.19
N SER A 296 33.55 -0.36 -38.01
CA SER A 296 34.91 -0.02 -38.43
C SER A 296 35.07 0.32 -39.91
N ASP A 297 34.12 -0.09 -40.77
CA ASP A 297 34.08 0.30 -42.18
C ASP A 297 33.61 1.75 -42.40
N TYR A 298 32.83 2.30 -41.46
CA TYR A 298 32.13 3.59 -41.59
C TYR A 298 32.79 4.77 -40.85
N ILE A 299 33.72 4.49 -39.93
CA ILE A 299 34.38 5.47 -39.03
C ILE A 299 35.52 6.30 -39.67
N LYS A 300 35.78 6.14 -40.98
CA LYS A 300 36.84 6.90 -41.66
C LYS A 300 36.41 8.32 -42.03
N ASP A 301 35.14 8.48 -42.36
CA ASP A 301 34.54 9.74 -42.77
C ASP A 301 33.76 10.37 -41.60
N LYS A 302 33.28 11.60 -41.79
CA LYS A 302 32.43 12.28 -40.79
C LYS A 302 31.05 11.62 -40.75
N ILE A 303 30.54 11.40 -39.54
CA ILE A 303 29.24 10.80 -39.30
C ILE A 303 28.23 11.89 -38.96
N TYR A 304 27.04 11.82 -39.52
CA TYR A 304 25.97 12.80 -39.31
C TYR A 304 24.68 12.14 -38.84
N LEU A 305 24.01 12.78 -37.89
CA LEU A 305 22.63 12.52 -37.51
C LEU A 305 21.73 13.43 -38.34
N ASN A 306 20.87 12.84 -39.17
CA ASN A 306 19.82 13.53 -39.90
C ASN A 306 18.47 13.16 -39.28
N VAL A 307 17.71 14.15 -38.80
CA VAL A 307 16.34 13.95 -38.30
C VAL A 307 15.36 14.44 -39.36
N TYR A 308 14.38 13.62 -39.73
CA TYR A 308 13.37 13.91 -40.76
C TYR A 308 11.96 13.83 -40.19
N ASN A 309 11.03 14.61 -40.75
CA ASN A 309 9.60 14.40 -40.62
C ASN A 309 8.94 14.50 -42.01
N ASP A 310 8.18 13.49 -42.42
CA ASP A 310 7.56 13.42 -43.76
C ASP A 310 8.58 13.69 -44.88
N ASP A 311 9.72 12.97 -44.83
CA ASP A 311 10.90 13.10 -45.70
C ASP A 311 11.62 14.47 -45.70
N LYS A 312 11.12 15.47 -44.96
CA LYS A 312 11.79 16.77 -44.82
C LYS A 312 12.80 16.74 -43.69
N LEU A 313 14.04 17.15 -43.98
CA LEU A 313 15.09 17.32 -42.98
C LEU A 313 14.70 18.41 -41.96
N VAL A 314 14.70 18.06 -40.69
CA VAL A 314 14.37 18.91 -39.53
C VAL A 314 15.66 19.41 -38.86
N GLU A 315 16.64 18.54 -38.65
CA GLU A 315 17.93 18.83 -38.01
C GLU A 315 19.03 17.98 -38.66
N ASN A 316 20.24 18.53 -38.78
CA ASN A 316 21.47 17.80 -39.11
C ASN A 316 22.56 18.14 -38.07
N ARG A 317 23.25 17.12 -37.54
CA ARG A 317 24.41 17.30 -36.64
C ARG A 317 25.54 16.34 -36.97
N GLU A 318 26.78 16.82 -36.89
CA GLU A 318 27.96 15.95 -36.93
C GLU A 318 28.11 15.22 -35.58
N LEU A 319 28.07 13.89 -35.62
CA LEU A 319 28.19 13.03 -34.44
C LEU A 319 29.65 12.83 -34.05
N LYS A 320 29.92 12.98 -32.75
CA LYS A 320 31.21 12.59 -32.17
C LYS A 320 31.26 11.09 -31.93
N LEU A 321 32.36 10.47 -32.33
CA LEU A 321 32.67 9.08 -32.02
C LEU A 321 33.49 8.99 -30.72
N THR A 322 32.94 8.28 -29.73
CA THR A 322 33.70 7.79 -28.58
C THR A 322 34.28 6.42 -28.92
N LYS A 323 35.59 6.28 -28.72
CA LYS A 323 36.30 5.00 -28.86
C LYS A 323 36.25 4.24 -27.54
N SER A 324 35.75 3.00 -27.57
CA SER A 324 35.76 2.10 -26.43
C SER A 324 36.83 1.00 -26.60
N ARG A 325 36.61 -0.23 -26.10
CA ARG A 325 37.63 -1.30 -26.14
C ARG A 325 37.68 -1.95 -27.52
N LEU A 326 36.53 -2.37 -28.04
CA LEU A 326 36.36 -2.98 -29.35
C LEU A 326 35.47 -2.13 -30.27
N LEU A 327 34.49 -1.44 -29.69
CA LEU A 327 33.44 -0.71 -30.42
C LEU A 327 33.77 0.78 -30.58
N PHE A 328 33.22 1.36 -31.64
CA PHE A 328 33.01 2.79 -31.77
C PHE A 328 31.54 3.07 -31.48
N LYS A 329 31.29 4.06 -30.62
CA LYS A 329 29.94 4.52 -30.33
C LYS A 329 29.81 6.00 -30.67
N THR A 330 28.62 6.43 -31.05
CA THR A 330 28.28 7.86 -31.02
C THR A 330 28.12 8.30 -29.57
N GLU A 331 28.36 9.58 -29.28
CA GLU A 331 27.83 10.17 -28.04
C GLU A 331 26.28 10.18 -28.06
N GLU A 332 25.64 10.37 -26.90
CA GLU A 332 24.19 10.61 -26.82
C GLU A 332 23.91 12.04 -27.30
N GLU A 333 22.99 12.20 -28.26
CA GLU A 333 22.62 13.50 -28.79
C GLU A 333 21.23 13.93 -28.31
N ILE A 334 21.14 15.19 -27.88
CA ILE A 334 19.89 15.84 -27.50
C ILE A 334 19.53 16.85 -28.58
N VAL A 335 18.55 16.49 -29.42
CA VAL A 335 18.02 17.33 -30.48
C VAL A 335 16.82 18.11 -29.96
N LEU A 336 16.91 19.45 -30.00
CA LEU A 336 15.79 20.34 -29.67
C LEU A 336 14.80 20.34 -30.84
N LEU A 337 13.57 19.94 -30.58
CA LEU A 337 12.49 19.98 -31.57
C LEU A 337 11.69 21.27 -31.41
N ASN A 338 11.82 22.15 -32.40
CA ASN A 338 11.07 23.41 -32.43
C ASN A 338 9.56 23.18 -32.48
N SER A 339 9.11 22.07 -33.08
CA SER A 339 7.70 21.72 -33.24
C SER A 339 7.34 20.30 -32.83
N PHE A 340 6.05 20.03 -32.65
CA PHE A 340 5.54 18.65 -32.59
C PHE A 340 5.44 18.05 -34.01
N TYR A 341 6.22 17.01 -34.25
CA TYR A 341 6.32 16.31 -35.53
C TYR A 341 5.80 14.88 -35.36
N LYS A 342 4.80 14.50 -36.15
CA LYS A 342 4.14 13.18 -36.01
C LYS A 342 4.98 12.03 -36.55
N ASN A 343 5.64 12.25 -37.68
CA ASN A 343 6.26 11.20 -38.48
C ASN A 343 7.79 11.33 -38.44
N LEU A 344 8.33 11.48 -37.23
CA LEU A 344 9.77 11.59 -37.01
C LEU A 344 10.47 10.28 -37.34
N ARG A 345 11.57 10.37 -38.10
CA ARG A 345 12.61 9.35 -38.14
C ARG A 345 13.97 10.01 -38.01
N TYR A 346 14.96 9.29 -37.50
CA TYR A 346 16.36 9.71 -37.61
C TYR A 346 17.19 8.66 -38.34
N GLU A 347 18.22 9.16 -39.00
CA GLU A 347 19.14 8.38 -39.80
C GLU A 347 20.57 8.78 -39.45
N ILE A 348 21.47 7.81 -39.40
CA ILE A 348 22.90 8.05 -39.20
C ILE A 348 23.60 7.78 -40.53
N TRP A 349 24.31 8.79 -41.02
CA TRP A 349 24.95 8.81 -42.34
C TRP A 349 26.47 8.91 -42.22
N THR A 350 27.20 8.30 -43.15
CA THR A 350 28.64 8.54 -43.39
C THR A 350 28.85 8.67 -44.89
N GLY A 351 29.41 9.80 -45.34
CA GLY A 351 29.36 10.17 -46.76
C GLY A 351 27.94 10.03 -47.33
N ASP A 352 27.79 9.22 -48.37
CA ASP A 352 26.52 8.92 -49.05
C ASP A 352 25.82 7.63 -48.55
N VAL A 353 26.27 7.03 -47.43
CA VAL A 353 25.76 5.75 -46.91
C VAL A 353 25.00 5.94 -45.60
N THR A 354 23.73 5.48 -45.58
CA THR A 354 22.95 5.35 -44.35
C THR A 354 23.39 4.12 -43.55
N ILE A 355 24.02 4.32 -42.40
CA ILE A 355 24.44 3.26 -41.46
C ILE A 355 23.24 2.75 -40.65
N PHE A 356 22.37 3.66 -40.22
CA PHE A 356 21.22 3.36 -39.37
C PHE A 356 20.00 4.18 -39.79
N ASN A 357 18.81 3.59 -39.69
CA ASN A 357 17.54 4.28 -39.90
C ASN A 357 16.53 3.81 -38.82
N SER A 358 15.96 4.74 -38.07
CA SER A 358 14.99 4.44 -37.02
C SER A 358 13.67 3.86 -37.55
N LYS A 359 13.38 4.05 -38.84
CA LYS A 359 12.09 3.80 -39.48
C LYS A 359 10.96 4.45 -38.65
N GLU A 360 9.80 3.81 -38.62
CA GLU A 360 8.56 4.29 -38.01
C GLU A 360 8.54 4.23 -36.47
N LYS A 361 9.64 3.79 -35.82
CA LYS A 361 9.70 3.61 -34.34
C LYS A 361 9.38 4.88 -33.54
N LEU A 362 9.62 6.05 -34.12
CA LEU A 362 9.38 7.37 -33.52
C LEU A 362 8.08 8.05 -34.00
N PHE A 363 7.23 7.34 -34.75
CA PHE A 363 5.94 7.90 -35.18
C PHE A 363 5.00 7.98 -33.97
N ARG A 364 4.34 9.14 -33.81
CA ARG A 364 3.55 9.51 -32.63
C ARG A 364 2.40 10.46 -33.02
N ASP A 365 1.17 10.05 -32.78
CA ASP A 365 0.01 10.97 -32.88
C ASP A 365 -0.08 11.97 -31.72
N TYR A 366 0.50 11.59 -30.57
CA TYR A 366 0.62 12.37 -29.35
C TYR A 366 1.80 11.84 -28.51
N LEU A 367 2.24 12.63 -27.54
CA LEU A 367 3.27 12.28 -26.55
C LEU A 367 2.72 12.53 -25.15
N ILE A 368 2.97 11.61 -24.21
CA ILE A 368 2.58 11.74 -22.80
C ILE A 368 3.84 11.82 -21.94
N PHE A 369 3.92 12.83 -21.09
CA PHE A 369 5.05 13.07 -20.18
C PHE A 369 4.60 13.02 -18.72
N ASN A 370 5.37 12.34 -17.89
CA ASN A 370 5.17 12.28 -16.44
C ASN A 370 5.62 13.57 -15.71
N SER A 371 5.58 13.56 -14.37
CA SER A 371 6.10 14.63 -13.51
C SER A 371 7.58 14.94 -13.71
N ASP A 372 8.37 13.93 -14.09
CA ASP A 372 9.82 14.01 -14.29
C ASP A 372 10.19 14.41 -15.73
N ALA A 373 9.19 14.79 -16.53
CA ALA A 373 9.29 15.21 -17.92
C ALA A 373 9.76 14.13 -18.92
N GLU A 374 9.67 12.85 -18.55
CA GLU A 374 10.01 11.72 -19.41
C GLU A 374 8.78 11.16 -20.14
N GLU A 375 8.96 10.72 -21.39
CA GLU A 375 7.92 10.05 -22.17
C GLU A 375 7.46 8.76 -21.46
N VAL A 376 6.15 8.58 -21.30
CA VAL A 376 5.55 7.38 -20.72
C VAL A 376 4.52 6.82 -21.69
N ALA A 377 4.60 5.51 -21.94
CA ALA A 377 3.63 4.80 -22.77
C ALA A 377 2.24 4.80 -22.13
N ALA A 378 1.18 4.82 -22.95
CA ALA A 378 -0.20 4.93 -22.49
C ALA A 378 -0.67 3.73 -21.62
N ASN A 379 0.01 2.57 -21.68
CA ASN A 379 -0.21 1.42 -20.79
C ASN A 379 0.56 1.47 -19.46
N GLN A 380 1.47 2.44 -19.26
CA GLN A 380 2.28 2.59 -18.04
C GLN A 380 1.79 3.72 -17.14
N LEU A 381 0.60 4.26 -17.42
CA LEU A 381 0.02 5.37 -16.67
C LEU A 381 -0.45 4.94 -15.28
N LYS A 382 -0.26 5.83 -14.32
CA LYS A 382 -0.63 5.71 -12.91
C LYS A 382 -1.44 6.93 -12.52
N SER A 383 -2.11 6.91 -11.37
CA SER A 383 -2.84 8.08 -10.86
C SER A 383 -1.89 9.22 -10.46
N GLN A 384 -1.67 10.18 -11.38
CA GLN A 384 -0.83 11.38 -11.21
C GLN A 384 -1.12 12.44 -12.29
N ARG A 385 -0.36 13.55 -12.28
CA ARG A 385 -0.42 14.60 -13.30
C ARG A 385 0.47 14.26 -14.50
N TYR A 386 -0.05 14.49 -15.70
CA TYR A 386 0.68 14.33 -16.97
C TYR A 386 0.60 15.60 -17.81
N LYS A 387 1.62 15.80 -18.66
CA LYS A 387 1.56 16.72 -19.80
C LYS A 387 1.42 15.90 -21.09
N ILE A 388 0.48 16.26 -21.94
CA ILE A 388 0.20 15.60 -23.21
C ILE A 388 0.43 16.61 -24.33
N VAL A 389 1.34 16.30 -25.25
CA VAL A 389 1.67 17.15 -26.41
C VAL A 389 1.09 16.50 -27.67
N CYS A 390 0.30 17.26 -28.42
CA CYS A 390 -0.29 16.80 -29.67
C CYS A 390 -0.44 17.95 -30.68
N SER A 391 -0.88 17.61 -31.90
CA SER A 391 -1.13 18.61 -32.95
C SER A 391 -2.31 19.52 -32.58
N ASN A 392 -2.32 20.76 -33.08
CA ASN A 392 -3.43 21.72 -32.88
C ASN A 392 -4.78 21.28 -33.47
N LYS A 393 -4.79 20.25 -34.32
CA LYS A 393 -6.01 19.66 -34.91
C LYS A 393 -6.53 18.46 -34.11
N THR A 394 -5.78 17.99 -33.12
CA THR A 394 -6.16 16.84 -32.30
C THR A 394 -7.14 17.30 -31.22
N GLU A 395 -8.35 16.75 -31.21
CA GLU A 395 -9.24 16.88 -30.05
C GLU A 395 -8.81 15.92 -28.93
N LEU A 396 -8.81 16.42 -27.71
CA LEU A 396 -8.64 15.63 -26.48
C LEU A 396 -9.89 15.85 -25.61
N LYS A 397 -10.59 14.77 -25.26
CA LYS A 397 -11.74 14.81 -24.34
C LYS A 397 -11.39 14.07 -23.06
N VAL A 398 -11.77 14.65 -21.92
CA VAL A 398 -11.57 14.05 -20.59
C VAL A 398 -12.92 13.73 -19.99
N ILE A 399 -13.08 12.48 -19.55
CA ILE A 399 -14.22 12.00 -18.77
C ILE A 399 -13.70 11.78 -17.35
N ASN A 400 -14.44 12.28 -16.36
CA ASN A 400 -14.13 12.16 -14.93
C ASN A 400 -12.73 12.71 -14.56
N GLY A 401 -12.41 13.92 -15.05
CA GLY A 401 -11.15 14.59 -14.74
C GLY A 401 -11.08 16.02 -15.30
N ASP A 402 -10.14 16.80 -14.78
CA ASP A 402 -9.90 18.18 -15.18
C ASP A 402 -8.73 18.29 -16.15
N ILE A 403 -8.85 19.22 -17.11
CA ILE A 403 -7.85 19.50 -18.14
C ILE A 403 -7.60 21.00 -18.28
N THR A 404 -6.33 21.39 -18.30
CA THR A 404 -5.90 22.72 -18.75
C THR A 404 -5.11 22.59 -20.05
N SER A 405 -5.23 23.55 -20.96
CA SER A 405 -4.63 23.46 -22.30
C SER A 405 -3.93 24.75 -22.68
N LEU A 406 -2.66 24.64 -23.07
CA LEU A 406 -1.86 25.75 -23.62
C LEU A 406 -1.67 25.52 -25.12
N LYS A 407 -2.11 26.47 -25.94
CA LYS A 407 -1.99 26.41 -27.41
C LYS A 407 -0.78 27.23 -27.86
N TYR A 408 0.09 26.58 -28.62
CA TYR A 408 1.21 27.19 -29.36
C TYR A 408 0.87 27.17 -30.86
N PRO A 409 1.60 27.88 -31.76
CA PRO A 409 1.26 27.94 -33.19
C PRO A 409 1.23 26.57 -33.90
N ASP A 410 2.02 25.63 -33.41
CA ASP A 410 2.34 24.32 -33.99
C ASP A 410 1.83 23.12 -33.16
N ARG A 411 1.68 23.29 -31.84
CA ARG A 411 1.31 22.23 -30.89
C ARG A 411 0.35 22.71 -29.80
N THR A 412 -0.48 21.81 -29.28
CA THR A 412 -1.23 22.03 -28.04
C THR A 412 -0.63 21.15 -26.94
N ILE A 413 -0.55 21.72 -25.73
CA ILE A 413 0.00 21.07 -24.54
C ILE A 413 -1.10 21.03 -23.49
N HIS A 414 -1.65 19.84 -23.28
CA HIS A 414 -2.68 19.58 -22.29
C HIS A 414 -2.02 19.14 -20.98
N THR A 415 -2.44 19.70 -19.85
CA THR A 415 -2.09 19.18 -18.52
C THR A 415 -3.33 18.55 -17.91
N VAL A 416 -3.26 17.26 -17.59
CA VAL A 416 -4.38 16.48 -17.02
C VAL A 416 -3.93 15.85 -15.72
N PHE A 417 -4.82 15.83 -14.72
CA PHE A 417 -4.64 14.96 -13.56
C PHE A 417 -5.46 13.69 -13.76
N LEU A 418 -4.77 12.56 -13.97
CA LEU A 418 -5.42 11.26 -14.13
C LEU A 418 -5.62 10.62 -12.77
N LYS A 419 -6.86 10.24 -12.48
CA LYS A 419 -7.25 9.35 -11.40
C LYS A 419 -7.57 7.95 -11.97
N ASP A 420 -7.79 6.98 -11.10
CA ASP A 420 -8.16 5.61 -11.48
C ASP A 420 -9.47 5.54 -12.29
N ASP A 421 -10.37 6.53 -12.17
CA ASP A 421 -11.62 6.67 -12.91
C ASP A 421 -11.56 7.61 -14.12
N THR A 422 -10.43 8.29 -14.36
CA THR A 422 -10.30 9.22 -15.49
C THR A 422 -10.09 8.46 -16.80
N ILE A 423 -10.87 8.84 -17.81
CA ILE A 423 -10.75 8.32 -19.18
C ILE A 423 -10.40 9.50 -20.10
N LEU A 424 -9.37 9.32 -20.91
CA LEU A 424 -8.97 10.24 -21.98
C LEU A 424 -9.37 9.64 -23.34
N GLU A 425 -10.04 10.44 -24.17
CA GLU A 425 -10.19 10.17 -25.60
C GLU A 425 -9.21 11.06 -26.37
N LEU A 426 -8.29 10.47 -27.14
CA LEU A 426 -7.24 11.20 -27.85
C LEU A 426 -6.84 10.49 -29.15
N SER A 427 -6.93 11.18 -30.28
CA SER A 427 -6.55 10.64 -31.61
C SER A 427 -7.17 9.26 -31.97
N GLY A 428 -8.40 8.98 -31.51
CA GLY A 428 -9.07 7.68 -31.72
C GLY A 428 -8.69 6.58 -30.71
N TYR A 429 -7.88 6.90 -29.70
CA TYR A 429 -7.51 6.01 -28.62
C TYR A 429 -8.24 6.36 -27.32
N VAL A 430 -8.52 5.34 -26.51
CA VAL A 430 -8.96 5.48 -25.12
C VAL A 430 -7.81 5.12 -24.19
N ILE A 431 -7.47 6.05 -23.31
CA ILE A 431 -6.30 6.02 -22.43
C ILE A 431 -6.76 6.20 -20.98
N THR A 432 -6.35 5.32 -20.07
CA THR A 432 -6.71 5.38 -18.64
C THR A 432 -5.61 4.74 -17.77
N PRO A 433 -5.38 5.18 -16.52
CA PRO A 433 -4.46 4.51 -15.59
C PRO A 433 -4.91 3.11 -15.15
N ASN A 434 -6.20 2.77 -15.30
CA ASN A 434 -6.75 1.51 -14.81
C ASN A 434 -7.69 0.87 -15.83
N THR A 435 -7.12 0.13 -16.78
CA THR A 435 -7.86 -0.49 -17.90
C THR A 435 -8.89 -1.52 -17.43
N LYS A 436 -8.74 -2.09 -16.22
CA LYS A 436 -9.74 -2.98 -15.59
C LYS A 436 -11.06 -2.28 -15.24
N ARG A 437 -11.12 -0.94 -15.29
CA ARG A 437 -12.37 -0.17 -15.16
C ARG A 437 -13.06 0.13 -16.48
N LEU A 438 -12.42 -0.12 -17.63
CA LEU A 438 -13.10 -0.12 -18.92
C LEU A 438 -13.88 -1.42 -19.04
N ILE A 439 -15.11 -1.40 -18.53
CA ILE A 439 -16.08 -2.49 -18.62
C ILE A 439 -17.27 -2.06 -19.48
N THR A 440 -18.04 -3.04 -19.95
CA THR A 440 -19.33 -2.78 -20.60
C THR A 440 -20.34 -2.34 -19.54
N GLU A 441 -20.79 -1.09 -19.60
CA GLU A 441 -21.68 -0.49 -18.59
C GLU A 441 -22.59 0.61 -19.19
N PHE A 442 -23.71 0.89 -18.53
CA PHE A 442 -24.52 2.08 -18.79
C PHE A 442 -23.98 3.25 -17.97
N SER A 443 -23.89 4.43 -18.59
CA SER A 443 -23.42 5.64 -17.92
C SER A 443 -24.43 6.15 -16.92
N ASP A 444 -24.03 6.23 -15.65
CA ASP A 444 -24.88 6.73 -14.57
C ASP A 444 -24.99 8.28 -14.55
N LYS A 445 -24.38 9.00 -15.52
CA LYS A 445 -24.42 10.48 -15.60
C LYS A 445 -25.83 11.08 -15.67
N ALA A 446 -26.75 10.35 -16.31
CA ALA A 446 -28.16 10.74 -16.44
C ALA A 446 -29.06 10.02 -15.43
N LEU A 447 -28.51 9.19 -14.54
CA LEU A 447 -29.29 8.39 -13.60
C LEU A 447 -29.76 9.28 -12.45
N TYR A 448 -31.05 9.22 -12.11
CA TYR A 448 -31.54 9.86 -10.90
C TYR A 448 -31.04 9.11 -9.66
N GLU A 449 -30.09 9.72 -8.95
CA GLU A 449 -29.64 9.21 -7.66
C GLU A 449 -30.83 8.89 -6.75
N ARG A 450 -30.77 7.73 -6.08
CA ARG A 450 -31.74 7.29 -5.06
C ARG A 450 -33.16 7.04 -5.61
N VAL A 451 -33.38 7.03 -6.93
CA VAL A 451 -34.70 6.74 -7.51
C VAL A 451 -34.68 5.43 -8.28
N GLU A 452 -35.62 4.57 -7.92
CA GLU A 452 -35.87 3.25 -8.51
C GLU A 452 -37.33 3.20 -8.98
N GLY A 453 -37.62 2.70 -10.17
CA GLY A 453 -38.99 2.42 -10.60
C GLY A 453 -39.37 0.99 -10.28
N ILE A 454 -40.53 0.77 -9.66
CA ILE A 454 -41.11 -0.57 -9.48
C ILE A 454 -42.31 -0.71 -10.41
N GLY A 455 -42.22 -1.60 -11.40
CA GLY A 455 -43.31 -1.93 -12.31
C GLY A 455 -44.47 -2.65 -11.61
N ASP A 456 -45.62 -2.78 -12.30
CA ASP A 456 -46.76 -3.50 -11.74
C ASP A 456 -46.48 -5.00 -11.46
N ASN A 457 -45.51 -5.60 -12.15
CA ASN A 457 -45.00 -6.96 -11.92
C ASN A 457 -43.91 -7.07 -10.83
N GLU A 458 -43.72 -6.01 -10.02
CA GLU A 458 -42.61 -5.85 -9.04
C GLU A 458 -41.18 -5.81 -9.62
N GLU A 459 -41.04 -5.79 -10.95
CA GLU A 459 -39.76 -5.57 -11.63
C GLU A 459 -39.16 -4.19 -11.32
N SER A 460 -37.84 -4.14 -11.11
CA SER A 460 -37.09 -2.91 -10.85
C SER A 460 -36.56 -2.28 -12.15
N TYR A 461 -36.66 -0.96 -12.24
CA TYR A 461 -36.25 -0.12 -13.37
C TYR A 461 -35.34 1.02 -12.89
N PHE A 462 -34.23 1.27 -13.60
CA PHE A 462 -33.36 2.42 -13.39
C PHE A 462 -33.98 3.67 -14.03
N ILE A 463 -34.06 4.77 -13.28
CA ILE A 463 -34.73 6.00 -13.73
C ILE A 463 -33.70 7.02 -14.22
N TYR A 464 -33.78 7.42 -15.49
CA TYR A 464 -32.85 8.36 -16.12
C TYR A 464 -33.54 9.67 -16.54
N SER A 465 -32.80 10.77 -16.59
CA SER A 465 -33.25 12.07 -17.13
C SER A 465 -33.17 12.16 -18.66
N GLU A 466 -32.39 11.30 -19.30
CA GLU A 466 -32.24 11.20 -20.75
C GLU A 466 -31.86 9.76 -21.12
N ILE A 467 -31.84 9.41 -22.42
CA ILE A 467 -31.37 8.10 -22.87
C ILE A 467 -29.92 7.90 -22.40
N PRO A 468 -29.61 6.88 -21.57
CA PRO A 468 -28.27 6.68 -21.08
C PRO A 468 -27.31 6.35 -22.22
N ARG A 469 -26.15 6.98 -22.21
CA ARG A 469 -25.01 6.50 -23.00
C ARG A 469 -24.54 5.16 -22.45
N LEU A 470 -24.10 4.28 -23.34
CA LEU A 470 -23.55 2.98 -23.02
C LEU A 470 -22.09 2.94 -23.44
N GLN A 471 -21.25 2.37 -22.59
CA GLN A 471 -19.91 1.92 -22.93
C GLN A 471 -19.97 0.42 -23.24
N LEU A 472 -19.47 -0.01 -24.40
CA LEU A 472 -19.35 -1.42 -24.78
C LEU A 472 -17.89 -1.73 -25.09
N VAL A 473 -17.34 -2.74 -24.40
CA VAL A 473 -16.02 -3.29 -24.74
C VAL A 473 -16.19 -4.38 -25.79
N ILE A 474 -15.45 -4.23 -26.89
CA ILE A 474 -15.46 -5.10 -28.06
C ILE A 474 -14.06 -5.74 -28.14
N SER A 475 -14.00 -7.07 -28.14
CA SER A 475 -12.75 -7.83 -28.33
C SER A 475 -12.19 -7.62 -29.73
N GLU A 476 -10.86 -7.66 -29.90
CA GLU A 476 -10.15 -7.49 -31.18
C GLU A 476 -10.74 -8.31 -32.35
N GLU A 477 -11.23 -9.53 -32.08
CA GLU A 477 -11.83 -10.44 -33.07
C GLU A 477 -13.24 -10.04 -33.57
N LYS A 478 -13.85 -8.98 -33.03
CA LYS A 478 -15.27 -8.62 -33.25
C LYS A 478 -15.45 -7.17 -33.66
N ALA A 479 -16.52 -6.88 -34.40
CA ALA A 479 -16.92 -5.52 -34.78
C ALA A 479 -18.21 -5.10 -34.06
N ILE A 480 -18.52 -3.79 -34.07
CA ILE A 480 -19.80 -3.25 -33.57
C ILE A 480 -21.02 -3.90 -34.26
N ASP A 481 -20.86 -4.29 -35.53
CA ASP A 481 -21.89 -4.98 -36.30
C ASP A 481 -22.20 -6.39 -35.77
N ASP A 482 -21.32 -7.02 -34.99
CA ASP A 482 -21.56 -8.33 -34.39
C ASP A 482 -22.48 -8.28 -33.17
N TYR A 483 -22.93 -7.10 -32.76
CA TYR A 483 -23.83 -6.90 -31.64
C TYR A 483 -25.23 -6.50 -32.11
N VAL A 484 -26.23 -6.92 -31.33
CA VAL A 484 -27.63 -6.52 -31.51
C VAL A 484 -28.16 -5.94 -30.21
N VAL A 485 -29.00 -4.91 -30.36
CA VAL A 485 -29.76 -4.31 -29.26
C VAL A 485 -31.14 -4.95 -29.23
N SER A 486 -31.53 -5.48 -28.08
CA SER A 486 -32.85 -6.01 -27.79
C SER A 486 -33.61 -5.02 -26.92
N VAL A 487 -34.76 -4.56 -27.40
CA VAL A 487 -35.65 -3.62 -26.70
C VAL A 487 -37.00 -4.32 -26.50
N ASN A 488 -37.38 -4.59 -25.25
CA ASN A 488 -38.60 -5.33 -24.90
C ASN A 488 -38.72 -6.68 -25.66
N GLY A 489 -37.60 -7.36 -25.90
CA GLY A 489 -37.51 -8.64 -26.61
C GLY A 489 -37.36 -8.54 -28.14
N ASN A 490 -37.62 -7.37 -28.74
CA ASN A 490 -37.43 -7.15 -30.17
C ASN A 490 -35.95 -6.83 -30.47
N ASN A 491 -35.35 -7.54 -31.43
CA ASN A 491 -33.92 -7.41 -31.74
C ASN A 491 -33.69 -6.50 -32.95
N TYR A 492 -32.74 -5.57 -32.83
CA TYR A 492 -32.32 -4.63 -33.86
C TYR A 492 -30.79 -4.65 -34.04
N HIS A 493 -30.29 -4.29 -35.21
CA HIS A 493 -28.85 -4.13 -35.43
C HIS A 493 -28.33 -2.91 -34.67
N LEU A 494 -27.33 -3.11 -33.80
CA LEU A 494 -26.83 -2.04 -32.94
C LEU A 494 -26.29 -0.85 -33.74
N SER A 495 -25.60 -1.13 -34.85
CA SER A 495 -25.02 -0.12 -35.75
C SER A 495 -26.03 0.69 -36.57
N GLN A 496 -27.27 0.21 -36.70
CA GLN A 496 -28.35 0.90 -37.42
C GLN A 496 -29.18 1.78 -36.48
N GLU A 497 -29.43 1.30 -35.26
CA GLU A 497 -30.30 1.95 -34.28
C GLU A 497 -29.57 2.74 -33.17
N SER A 498 -28.28 3.01 -33.36
CA SER A 498 -27.50 3.84 -32.43
C SER A 498 -26.48 4.72 -33.15
N LYS A 499 -26.14 5.84 -32.51
CA LYS A 499 -24.96 6.65 -32.84
C LYS A 499 -23.83 6.22 -31.92
N PHE A 500 -22.66 5.94 -32.48
CA PHE A 500 -21.53 5.45 -31.70
C PHE A 500 -20.19 6.04 -32.14
N SER A 501 -19.27 6.15 -31.19
CA SER A 501 -17.86 6.45 -31.40
C SER A 501 -17.04 5.25 -30.93
N ILE A 502 -16.15 4.73 -31.78
CA ILE A 502 -15.26 3.61 -31.45
C ILE A 502 -13.85 4.17 -31.17
N TYR A 503 -13.22 3.66 -30.11
CA TYR A 503 -11.86 4.02 -29.72
C TYR A 503 -11.05 2.75 -29.42
N THR A 504 -9.78 2.73 -29.80
CA THR A 504 -8.89 1.59 -29.51
C THR A 504 -8.28 1.71 -28.11
N MET A 505 -8.26 0.62 -27.34
CA MET A 505 -7.63 0.58 -26.02
C MET A 505 -6.10 0.55 -26.14
N THR A 506 -5.42 1.38 -25.35
CA THR A 506 -3.95 1.47 -25.36
C THR A 506 -3.24 0.47 -24.44
N ASP A 507 -3.90 -0.60 -24.01
CA ASP A 507 -3.36 -1.56 -23.05
C ASP A 507 -2.63 -2.76 -23.68
N GLY A 508 -2.66 -2.85 -25.01
CA GLY A 508 -2.05 -3.92 -25.80
C GLY A 508 -2.98 -5.11 -26.10
N SER A 509 -4.26 -5.05 -25.70
CA SER A 509 -5.24 -6.12 -25.93
C SER A 509 -5.89 -6.12 -27.31
N GLY A 510 -5.59 -5.15 -28.18
CA GLY A 510 -6.29 -4.92 -29.45
C GLY A 510 -7.77 -4.52 -29.33
N SER A 511 -8.32 -4.53 -28.12
CA SER A 511 -9.76 -4.32 -27.88
C SER A 511 -10.19 -2.88 -28.10
N GLN A 512 -11.46 -2.71 -28.42
CA GLN A 512 -12.08 -1.42 -28.71
C GLN A 512 -13.15 -1.09 -27.65
N VAL A 513 -13.33 0.19 -27.39
CA VAL A 513 -14.42 0.72 -26.57
C VAL A 513 -15.35 1.54 -27.46
N ALA A 514 -16.60 1.11 -27.59
CA ALA A 514 -17.65 1.85 -28.26
C ALA A 514 -18.47 2.66 -27.24
N GLN A 515 -18.48 3.98 -27.38
CA GLN A 515 -19.40 4.88 -26.70
C GLN A 515 -20.66 5.01 -27.56
N ILE A 516 -21.79 4.51 -27.07
CA ILE A 516 -23.03 4.28 -27.83
C ILE A 516 -24.16 5.11 -27.25
N LEU A 517 -24.96 5.73 -28.11
CA LEU A 517 -26.22 6.40 -27.79
C LEU A 517 -27.33 5.85 -28.69
N ILE A 518 -28.31 5.18 -28.09
CA ILE A 518 -29.44 4.58 -28.81
C ILE A 518 -30.35 5.68 -29.36
N ASN A 519 -30.88 5.49 -30.57
CA ASN A 519 -31.75 6.46 -31.21
C ASN A 519 -33.07 6.65 -30.44
N ASN A 520 -33.51 7.91 -30.33
CA ASN A 520 -34.79 8.30 -29.72
C ASN A 520 -36.04 7.70 -30.41
N SER A 521 -35.88 7.06 -31.58
CA SER A 521 -36.92 6.28 -32.25
C SER A 521 -37.31 5.02 -31.49
N LEU A 522 -36.36 4.38 -30.78
CA LEU A 522 -36.60 3.15 -30.02
C LEU A 522 -37.02 3.40 -28.57
N LEU A 523 -36.55 4.50 -27.97
CA LEU A 523 -36.75 4.83 -26.56
C LEU A 523 -37.48 6.17 -26.43
N GLN A 524 -38.71 6.13 -25.94
CA GLN A 524 -39.57 7.29 -25.69
C GLN A 524 -39.64 7.61 -24.19
N ASP A 525 -39.85 8.88 -23.86
CA ASP A 525 -40.03 9.32 -22.48
C ASP A 525 -41.26 8.66 -21.83
N LEU A 526 -41.20 8.43 -20.52
CA LEU A 526 -42.25 7.88 -19.67
C LEU A 526 -42.69 6.44 -20.01
N MET A 527 -41.94 5.74 -20.85
CA MET A 527 -42.12 4.32 -21.17
C MET A 527 -41.13 3.42 -20.42
N ASN A 528 -41.52 2.17 -20.22
CA ASN A 528 -40.69 1.13 -19.59
C ASN A 528 -39.98 0.31 -20.66
N TYR A 529 -38.67 0.10 -20.48
CA TYR A 529 -37.86 -0.68 -21.40
C TYR A 529 -36.99 -1.71 -20.66
N SER A 530 -37.08 -2.97 -21.07
CA SER A 530 -36.01 -3.95 -20.85
C SER A 530 -35.04 -3.84 -22.03
N LEU A 531 -33.86 -3.29 -21.76
CA LEU A 531 -32.81 -3.07 -22.75
C LEU A 531 -31.67 -4.06 -22.52
N ALA A 532 -31.31 -4.82 -23.56
CA ALA A 532 -30.21 -5.78 -23.50
C ALA A 532 -29.37 -5.72 -24.77
N ILE A 533 -28.05 -5.78 -24.63
CA ILE A 533 -27.13 -5.93 -25.76
C ILE A 533 -26.45 -7.28 -25.67
N ARG A 534 -26.46 -7.99 -26.79
CA ARG A 534 -25.91 -9.33 -26.93
C ARG A 534 -25.17 -9.44 -28.25
N GLU A 535 -24.25 -10.39 -28.30
CA GLU A 535 -23.58 -10.78 -29.52
C GLU A 535 -24.53 -11.58 -30.45
N LYS A 536 -24.36 -11.47 -31.77
CA LYS A 536 -25.06 -12.32 -32.74
C LYS A 536 -24.75 -13.79 -32.48
N GLY A 537 -25.75 -14.65 -32.60
CA GLY A 537 -25.64 -16.07 -32.25
C GLY A 537 -25.60 -16.37 -30.74
N ASN A 538 -25.26 -15.41 -29.88
CA ASN A 538 -25.31 -15.57 -28.43
C ASN A 538 -26.69 -15.15 -27.88
N MET A 539 -27.27 -16.00 -27.01
CA MET A 539 -28.53 -15.72 -26.32
C MET A 539 -28.33 -15.03 -24.97
N HIS A 540 -27.12 -15.06 -24.41
CA HIS A 540 -26.81 -14.37 -23.16
C HIS A 540 -26.42 -12.91 -23.46
N PRO A 541 -27.02 -11.93 -22.77
CA PRO A 541 -26.65 -10.53 -22.94
C PRO A 541 -25.26 -10.26 -22.34
N VAL A 542 -24.48 -9.46 -23.06
CA VAL A 542 -23.22 -8.88 -22.57
C VAL A 542 -23.54 -7.84 -21.50
N ILE A 543 -24.66 -7.13 -21.65
CA ILE A 543 -25.24 -6.26 -20.62
C ILE A 543 -26.76 -6.18 -20.79
N SER A 544 -27.49 -6.11 -19.69
CA SER A 544 -28.91 -5.78 -19.67
C SER A 544 -29.23 -4.82 -18.52
N ARG A 545 -30.19 -3.91 -18.75
CA ARG A 545 -30.71 -2.99 -17.73
C ARG A 545 -32.16 -2.66 -18.07
N ASN A 546 -33.06 -2.86 -17.10
CA ASN A 546 -34.42 -2.35 -17.17
C ASN A 546 -34.38 -0.85 -16.83
N LEU A 547 -34.96 0.01 -17.68
CA LEU A 547 -34.89 1.45 -17.55
C LEU A 547 -36.21 2.16 -17.90
N CYS A 548 -36.36 3.37 -17.36
CA CYS A 548 -37.43 4.30 -17.71
C CYS A 548 -36.84 5.72 -17.75
N ILE A 549 -37.29 6.54 -18.70
CA ILE A 549 -36.77 7.91 -18.91
C ILE A 549 -37.82 8.91 -18.44
N ILE A 550 -37.45 9.75 -17.47
CA ILE A 550 -38.30 10.79 -16.88
C ILE A 550 -37.53 12.12 -16.96
N PRO A 551 -37.71 12.94 -18.02
CA PRO A 551 -36.83 14.10 -18.28
C PRO A 551 -36.76 15.17 -17.18
N GLN A 552 -37.78 15.23 -16.32
CA GLN A 552 -37.84 16.15 -15.20
C GLN A 552 -38.37 15.43 -13.97
N LEU A 553 -37.49 15.13 -13.01
CA LEU A 553 -37.84 14.64 -11.68
C LEU A 553 -37.04 15.41 -10.63
N ASN A 554 -37.75 16.19 -9.80
CA ASN A 554 -37.20 16.96 -8.69
C ASN A 554 -37.88 16.53 -7.41
N TYR A 555 -37.12 16.19 -6.37
CA TYR A 555 -37.66 15.82 -5.07
C TYR A 555 -36.80 16.35 -3.92
N SER A 556 -37.40 16.60 -2.76
CA SER A 556 -36.66 16.99 -1.56
C SER A 556 -37.30 16.47 -0.27
N PHE A 557 -36.43 16.24 0.72
CA PHE A 557 -36.79 15.80 2.06
C PHE A 557 -36.67 16.97 3.06
N ASP A 558 -37.35 16.89 4.22
CA ASP A 558 -37.24 17.92 5.27
C ASP A 558 -35.87 17.96 5.98
N LYS A 559 -35.02 16.96 5.75
CA LYS A 559 -33.62 16.92 6.16
C LYS A 559 -32.74 16.39 5.02
N HIS A 560 -31.48 16.85 4.97
CA HIS A 560 -30.47 16.31 4.04
C HIS A 560 -30.14 14.84 4.31
N PHE A 561 -30.15 14.43 5.57
CA PHE A 561 -29.99 13.04 6.00
C PHE A 561 -30.75 12.78 7.30
N TYR A 562 -30.95 11.50 7.61
CA TYR A 562 -31.60 11.02 8.84
C TYR A 562 -30.66 10.11 9.62
N TYR A 563 -30.50 10.38 10.92
CA TYR A 563 -29.68 9.58 11.84
C TYR A 563 -30.38 9.45 13.19
N LYS A 564 -30.69 8.21 13.59
CA LYS A 564 -31.54 7.86 14.76
C LYS A 564 -32.97 8.46 14.74
N ASP A 565 -33.35 9.19 13.70
CA ASP A 565 -34.71 9.70 13.48
C ASP A 565 -35.77 8.58 13.38
N LYS A 566 -36.97 8.85 13.88
CA LYS A 566 -38.12 7.93 13.79
C LYS A 566 -38.93 8.10 12.50
N GLN A 567 -38.89 9.29 11.89
CA GLN A 567 -39.69 9.65 10.71
C GLN A 567 -38.89 10.53 9.75
N ALA A 568 -39.17 10.38 8.45
CA ALA A 568 -38.73 11.28 7.38
C ALA A 568 -39.95 11.96 6.75
N LYS A 569 -39.77 13.14 6.16
CA LYS A 569 -40.81 13.80 5.35
C LYS A 569 -40.31 14.12 3.95
N LEU A 570 -41.02 13.67 2.93
CA LEU A 570 -40.86 14.18 1.57
C LEU A 570 -41.64 15.50 1.47
N THR A 571 -40.95 16.61 1.19
CA THR A 571 -41.52 17.97 1.20
C THR A 571 -41.80 18.52 -0.18
N ASN A 572 -41.04 18.09 -1.18
CA ASN A 572 -41.27 18.41 -2.58
C ASN A 572 -41.17 17.13 -3.44
N LEU A 573 -42.04 17.03 -4.45
CA LEU A 573 -41.94 16.09 -5.55
C LEU A 573 -42.63 16.71 -6.76
N ASN A 574 -41.85 17.05 -7.78
CA ASN A 574 -42.30 17.61 -9.05
C ASN A 574 -41.74 16.73 -10.17
N VAL A 575 -42.62 16.28 -11.07
CA VAL A 575 -42.27 15.40 -12.20
C VAL A 575 -42.58 16.05 -13.56
N GLY A 576 -42.39 17.38 -13.62
CA GLY A 576 -42.62 18.21 -14.80
C GLY A 576 -44.10 18.37 -15.16
N ASP A 577 -44.36 19.06 -16.27
CA ASP A 577 -45.72 19.36 -16.75
C ASP A 577 -46.50 18.11 -17.24
N ALA A 578 -45.83 16.96 -17.34
CA ALA A 578 -46.40 15.75 -17.91
C ALA A 578 -47.23 14.92 -16.92
N LEU A 579 -47.05 15.09 -15.60
CA LEU A 579 -47.43 14.09 -14.59
C LEU A 579 -47.98 14.69 -13.30
N SER A 580 -49.28 14.50 -13.05
CA SER A 580 -49.90 14.77 -11.75
C SER A 580 -49.53 13.69 -10.72
N CYS A 581 -49.06 14.13 -9.56
CA CYS A 581 -48.85 13.30 -8.38
C CYS A 581 -50.11 13.35 -7.50
N ARG A 582 -50.64 12.18 -7.06
CA ARG A 582 -51.81 12.12 -6.18
C ARG A 582 -51.49 12.33 -4.69
N GLU A 583 -50.22 12.22 -4.30
CA GLU A 583 -49.82 12.29 -2.90
C GLU A 583 -49.88 13.73 -2.37
N THR A 584 -50.66 13.97 -1.32
CA THR A 584 -50.65 15.26 -0.61
C THR A 584 -49.36 15.41 0.20
N LEU A 585 -48.45 16.27 -0.27
CA LEU A 585 -47.22 16.60 0.44
C LEU A 585 -47.50 17.49 1.67
N PRO A 586 -46.71 17.39 2.75
CA PRO A 586 -45.53 16.53 2.91
C PRO A 586 -45.87 15.09 3.34
N LEU A 587 -45.34 14.11 2.62
CA LEU A 587 -45.56 12.69 2.93
C LEU A 587 -44.64 12.23 4.07
N LYS A 588 -45.20 11.65 5.14
CA LYS A 588 -44.45 11.17 6.32
C LYS A 588 -44.20 9.66 6.24
N VAL A 589 -42.94 9.24 6.36
CA VAL A 589 -42.54 7.81 6.35
C VAL A 589 -41.87 7.40 7.65
N ASN A 590 -42.19 6.19 8.15
CA ASN A 590 -41.63 5.62 9.38
C ASN A 590 -40.33 4.86 9.10
N LEU A 591 -39.21 5.40 9.59
CA LEU A 591 -37.84 4.91 9.32
C LEU A 591 -37.48 3.59 10.02
N LYS A 592 -38.37 3.07 10.87
CA LYS A 592 -38.29 1.71 11.41
C LYS A 592 -38.87 0.65 10.48
N LYS A 593 -39.74 1.01 9.54
CA LYS A 593 -40.44 0.08 8.64
C LYS A 593 -40.01 0.20 7.18
N TYR A 594 -39.65 1.39 6.74
CA TYR A 594 -39.31 1.67 5.33
C TYR A 594 -38.02 2.51 5.26
N ASP A 595 -37.18 2.20 4.28
CA ASP A 595 -35.97 2.94 3.91
C ASP A 595 -36.17 3.81 2.65
N HIS A 596 -37.37 3.81 2.09
CA HIS A 596 -37.76 4.50 0.87
C HIS A 596 -39.17 5.11 0.99
N VAL A 597 -39.48 6.01 0.07
CA VAL A 597 -40.81 6.54 -0.19
C VAL A 597 -41.31 5.94 -1.51
N ALA A 598 -42.47 5.28 -1.52
CA ALA A 598 -43.11 4.82 -2.74
C ALA A 598 -44.18 5.82 -3.19
N VAL A 599 -44.13 6.28 -4.44
CA VAL A 599 -45.09 7.23 -5.03
C VAL A 599 -45.57 6.71 -6.38
N LYS A 600 -46.89 6.70 -6.62
CA LYS A 600 -47.45 6.33 -7.93
C LYS A 600 -47.54 7.54 -8.85
N ILE A 601 -47.08 7.38 -10.08
CA ILE A 601 -47.19 8.37 -11.16
C ILE A 601 -48.37 7.99 -12.07
N GLU A 602 -49.19 8.96 -12.48
CA GLU A 602 -50.48 8.67 -13.14
C GLU A 602 -50.40 8.21 -14.61
N LYS A 603 -49.29 8.44 -15.34
CA LYS A 603 -49.15 8.00 -16.75
C LYS A 603 -48.06 6.95 -17.00
N THR A 604 -47.41 6.45 -15.96
CA THR A 604 -46.37 5.41 -16.08
C THR A 604 -46.80 4.15 -15.35
N ALA A 605 -46.51 2.97 -15.90
CA ALA A 605 -46.73 1.68 -15.23
C ALA A 605 -45.71 1.38 -14.12
N ILE A 606 -45.07 2.41 -13.54
CA ILE A 606 -44.13 2.31 -12.42
C ILE A 606 -44.58 3.15 -11.22
N ARG A 607 -44.22 2.65 -10.04
CA ARG A 607 -44.20 3.38 -8.77
C ARG A 607 -42.76 3.80 -8.50
N LEU A 608 -42.51 5.10 -8.31
CA LEU A 608 -41.18 5.58 -7.91
C LEU A 608 -40.91 5.23 -6.45
N LYS A 609 -39.84 4.50 -6.23
CA LYS A 609 -39.22 4.19 -4.94
C LYS A 609 -38.03 5.13 -4.76
N ILE A 610 -38.26 6.22 -4.03
CA ILE A 610 -37.26 7.24 -3.68
C ILE A 610 -36.61 6.83 -2.37
N LYS A 611 -35.36 6.35 -2.41
CA LYS A 611 -34.60 5.92 -1.23
C LYS A 611 -34.31 7.11 -0.33
N ILE A 612 -34.63 6.96 0.95
CA ILE A 612 -34.45 8.02 1.95
C ILE A 612 -32.95 8.13 2.28
N PRO A 613 -32.37 9.34 2.43
CA PRO A 613 -30.98 9.53 2.83
C PRO A 613 -30.74 9.15 4.30
N LYS A 614 -30.82 7.86 4.61
CA LYS A 614 -30.54 7.29 5.92
C LYS A 614 -29.05 7.09 6.07
N PHE A 615 -28.48 7.61 7.14
CA PHE A 615 -27.08 7.38 7.51
C PHE A 615 -27.00 6.20 8.48
N SER A 616 -26.16 5.22 8.16
CA SER A 616 -25.89 4.06 9.03
C SER A 616 -24.43 3.63 8.95
N TRP A 617 -23.94 3.10 10.06
CA TRP A 617 -22.57 2.60 10.20
C TRP A 617 -22.53 1.24 10.92
N HIS A 618 -21.43 0.51 10.72
CA HIS A 618 -21.14 -0.79 11.31
C HIS A 618 -19.63 -0.92 11.57
N LEU A 619 -19.22 -1.48 12.71
CA LEU A 619 -17.84 -1.68 13.14
C LEU A 619 -17.76 -2.97 13.98
N GLY A 620 -17.13 -4.02 13.46
CA GLY A 620 -17.20 -5.35 14.07
C GLY A 620 -18.66 -5.81 14.20
N GLU A 621 -19.09 -6.21 15.39
CA GLU A 621 -20.48 -6.58 15.66
C GLU A 621 -21.39 -5.35 15.97
N TYR A 622 -20.79 -4.17 16.18
CA TYR A 622 -21.49 -2.95 16.56
C TYR A 622 -22.10 -2.24 15.35
N ASN A 623 -23.30 -1.66 15.49
CA ASN A 623 -23.92 -0.90 14.41
C ASN A 623 -24.84 0.23 14.91
N SER A 624 -25.10 1.19 14.02
CA SER A 624 -25.93 2.37 14.25
C SER A 624 -27.38 2.14 14.72
N SER A 625 -27.91 0.91 14.68
CA SER A 625 -29.24 0.57 15.20
C SER A 625 -29.22 0.12 16.67
N GLN A 626 -28.10 -0.46 17.11
CA GLN A 626 -27.83 -0.68 18.53
C GLN A 626 -27.50 0.69 19.13
N ASN A 627 -28.09 1.02 20.29
CA ASN A 627 -27.98 2.36 20.84
C ASN A 627 -26.69 2.54 21.66
N VAL A 628 -25.56 2.17 21.05
CA VAL A 628 -24.22 2.10 21.64
C VAL A 628 -23.47 3.40 21.39
N SER A 629 -22.92 3.99 22.45
CA SER A 629 -22.05 5.17 22.40
C SER A 629 -20.59 4.85 22.69
N ASP A 630 -20.32 3.77 23.42
CA ASP A 630 -19.02 3.41 23.98
C ASP A 630 -18.77 1.91 23.77
N ILE A 631 -17.56 1.54 23.35
CA ILE A 631 -17.15 0.14 23.11
C ILE A 631 -15.77 -0.17 23.68
N TRP A 632 -15.56 -1.43 24.05
CA TRP A 632 -14.25 -1.97 24.40
C TRP A 632 -13.46 -2.26 23.11
N PHE A 633 -12.15 -2.01 23.09
CA PHE A 633 -11.38 -2.23 21.86
C PHE A 633 -11.20 -3.73 21.53
N LYS A 634 -10.99 -4.61 22.53
CA LYS A 634 -10.76 -6.05 22.30
C LYS A 634 -12.01 -6.80 21.82
N SER A 635 -13.22 -6.27 22.07
CA SER A 635 -14.45 -6.89 21.56
C SER A 635 -14.68 -6.66 20.06
N VAL A 636 -13.92 -5.77 19.40
CA VAL A 636 -14.04 -5.49 17.96
C VAL A 636 -13.18 -6.48 17.15
N LYS A 637 -13.75 -7.66 16.87
CA LYS A 637 -13.11 -8.73 16.07
C LYS A 637 -12.74 -8.30 14.65
N GLU A 638 -13.56 -7.46 14.02
CA GLU A 638 -13.32 -6.90 12.69
C GLU A 638 -13.21 -5.35 12.79
N PRO A 639 -12.00 -4.78 12.95
CA PRO A 639 -11.78 -3.34 13.07
C PRO A 639 -11.86 -2.63 11.71
N GLN A 640 -12.93 -2.89 10.96
CA GLN A 640 -13.28 -2.18 9.72
C GLN A 640 -14.59 -1.43 9.93
N LEU A 641 -14.56 -0.10 9.82
CA LEU A 641 -15.76 0.73 9.83
C LEU A 641 -16.39 0.72 8.42
N LYS A 642 -17.63 0.25 8.32
CA LYS A 642 -18.44 0.24 7.10
C LYS A 642 -19.50 1.33 7.26
N VAL A 643 -19.46 2.37 6.42
CA VAL A 643 -20.41 3.49 6.43
C VAL A 643 -21.29 3.40 5.19
N THR A 644 -22.59 3.19 5.41
CA THR A 644 -23.62 3.27 4.37
C THR A 644 -24.22 4.67 4.38
N TYR A 645 -23.85 5.47 3.39
CA TYR A 645 -24.43 6.78 3.13
C TYR A 645 -24.41 7.04 1.62
N THR A 646 -25.29 7.93 1.15
CA THR A 646 -25.58 8.16 -0.27
C THR A 646 -24.81 9.32 -0.89
N GLU A 647 -24.06 10.08 -0.09
CA GLU A 647 -23.05 11.04 -0.58
C GLU A 647 -21.67 10.50 -0.19
N ASP A 648 -20.62 10.91 -0.92
CA ASP A 648 -19.28 10.40 -0.68
C ASP A 648 -18.71 10.84 0.69
N VAL A 649 -18.75 9.90 1.65
CA VAL A 649 -17.98 9.98 2.89
C VAL A 649 -16.55 9.54 2.58
N SER A 650 -15.79 10.36 1.86
CA SER A 650 -14.38 10.04 1.57
C SER A 650 -13.51 10.04 2.82
N LYS A 651 -13.94 10.69 3.91
CA LYS A 651 -13.14 10.89 5.13
C LYS A 651 -13.92 10.66 6.43
N ILE A 652 -13.34 9.88 7.34
CA ILE A 652 -13.72 9.85 8.77
C ILE A 652 -12.70 10.65 9.58
N TYR A 653 -13.11 11.10 10.76
CA TYR A 653 -12.21 11.68 11.74
C TYR A 653 -12.13 10.80 13.00
N LEU A 654 -10.96 10.76 13.61
CA LEU A 654 -10.68 10.14 14.89
C LEU A 654 -10.25 11.25 15.84
N VAL A 655 -11.00 11.47 16.92
CA VAL A 655 -10.65 12.44 17.97
C VAL A 655 -10.13 11.69 19.18
N SER A 656 -8.87 11.91 19.54
CA SER A 656 -8.36 11.62 20.89
C SER A 656 -8.22 12.92 21.68
N SER A 657 -7.94 12.82 22.97
CA SER A 657 -7.77 13.96 23.88
C SER A 657 -6.79 15.04 23.37
N ASN A 658 -5.80 14.67 22.55
CA ASN A 658 -4.70 15.54 22.15
C ASN A 658 -4.56 15.70 20.62
N LYS A 659 -5.37 15.02 19.79
CA LYS A 659 -5.21 15.03 18.32
C LYS A 659 -6.49 14.66 17.58
N MET A 660 -6.79 15.39 16.50
CA MET A 660 -7.70 14.94 15.46
C MET A 660 -6.90 14.33 14.31
N ILE A 661 -7.23 13.11 13.89
CA ILE A 661 -6.66 12.44 12.73
C ILE A 661 -7.78 12.23 11.70
N THR A 662 -7.49 12.37 10.42
CA THR A 662 -8.43 12.10 9.34
C THR A 662 -7.97 10.85 8.58
N LEU A 663 -8.87 9.93 8.31
CA LEU A 663 -8.61 8.73 7.50
C LEU A 663 -9.46 8.75 6.23
N GLU A 664 -8.86 8.35 5.12
CA GLU A 664 -9.52 8.25 3.83
C GLU A 664 -10.08 6.83 3.63
N GLY A 665 -11.31 6.75 3.10
CA GLY A 665 -12.04 5.49 2.92
C GLY A 665 -11.85 4.89 1.53
N LYS A 666 -11.95 3.57 1.44
CA LYS A 666 -12.12 2.87 0.15
C LYS A 666 -13.61 2.80 -0.19
N GLN A 667 -13.99 3.50 -1.26
CA GLN A 667 -15.35 3.44 -1.78
C GLN A 667 -15.66 2.08 -2.42
N THR A 668 -16.84 1.56 -2.14
CA THR A 668 -17.45 0.41 -2.82
C THR A 668 -18.90 0.75 -3.16
N VAL A 669 -19.53 0.00 -4.07
CA VAL A 669 -20.81 0.32 -4.74
C VAL A 669 -21.92 0.89 -3.84
N ASN A 670 -22.01 0.46 -2.58
CA ASN A 670 -23.04 0.92 -1.63
C ASN A 670 -22.51 1.37 -0.25
N GLN A 671 -21.19 1.43 -0.04
CA GLN A 671 -20.60 1.74 1.27
C GLN A 671 -19.15 2.23 1.17
N ASN A 672 -18.77 3.11 2.08
CA ASN A 672 -17.38 3.50 2.31
C ASN A 672 -16.78 2.64 3.42
N GLN A 673 -15.63 2.03 3.15
CA GLN A 673 -14.93 1.15 4.08
C GLN A 673 -13.65 1.84 4.59
N PHE A 674 -13.48 1.87 5.90
CA PHE A 674 -12.30 2.44 6.55
C PHE A 674 -11.64 1.38 7.41
N ASP A 675 -10.34 1.19 7.21
CA ASP A 675 -9.53 0.27 8.00
C ASP A 675 -9.06 0.98 9.28
N LEU A 676 -9.33 0.36 10.44
CA LEU A 676 -8.93 0.87 11.74
C LEU A 676 -7.90 -0.03 12.44
N ARG A 677 -7.34 -1.05 11.77
CA ARG A 677 -6.39 -2.01 12.38
C ARG A 677 -5.25 -1.33 13.15
N ASP A 678 -4.60 -0.33 12.55
CA ASP A 678 -3.50 0.44 13.17
C ASP A 678 -3.92 1.29 14.39
N TYR A 679 -5.23 1.50 14.56
CA TYR A 679 -5.78 2.23 15.70
C TYR A 679 -6.18 1.29 16.84
N PHE A 680 -6.56 0.05 16.52
CA PHE A 680 -6.88 -1.00 17.50
C PHE A 680 -5.64 -1.78 17.98
N SER A 681 -4.47 -1.62 17.35
CA SER A 681 -3.23 -2.36 17.64
C SER A 681 -2.35 -1.82 18.77
N VAL A 682 -2.72 -0.72 19.44
CA VAL A 682 -1.89 -0.08 20.48
C VAL A 682 -2.70 0.06 21.76
N GLU A 683 -2.35 -0.75 22.75
CA GLU A 683 -2.87 -0.64 24.12
C GLU A 683 -2.35 0.65 24.80
N HIS A 684 -3.04 1.14 25.83
CA HIS A 684 -2.72 2.38 26.57
C HIS A 684 -2.93 3.73 25.82
N LYS A 685 -3.89 3.82 24.89
CA LYS A 685 -4.35 5.10 24.32
C LYS A 685 -5.46 5.76 25.18
N SER A 686 -5.56 7.08 25.16
CA SER A 686 -6.77 7.78 25.64
C SER A 686 -7.98 7.44 24.75
N PRO A 687 -9.23 7.50 25.26
CA PRO A 687 -10.41 7.13 24.49
C PRO A 687 -10.50 7.86 23.15
N VAL A 688 -10.82 7.13 22.08
CA VAL A 688 -10.88 7.66 20.72
C VAL A 688 -12.34 7.71 20.26
N THR A 689 -12.85 8.91 19.98
CA THR A 689 -14.15 9.08 19.32
C THR A 689 -13.99 8.94 17.82
N ILE A 690 -14.62 7.91 17.24
CA ILE A 690 -14.75 7.73 15.80
C ILE A 690 -15.95 8.57 15.33
N GLY A 691 -15.77 9.38 14.30
CA GLY A 691 -16.82 10.23 13.76
C GLY A 691 -16.71 10.44 12.24
N VAL A 692 -17.80 10.92 11.63
CA VAL A 692 -17.83 11.32 10.22
C VAL A 692 -18.13 12.81 10.09
N ARG A 693 -17.48 13.47 9.13
CA ARG A 693 -17.89 14.81 8.70
C ARG A 693 -18.81 14.67 7.49
N LEU A 694 -20.09 15.02 7.66
CA LEU A 694 -21.05 15.13 6.56
C LEU A 694 -21.32 16.61 6.32
N LYS A 695 -20.82 17.14 5.19
CA LYS A 695 -20.79 18.58 4.88
C LYS A 695 -20.12 19.33 6.04
N ASP A 696 -20.78 20.32 6.63
CA ASP A 696 -20.22 21.11 7.74
C ASP A 696 -20.45 20.49 9.14
N LYS A 697 -21.15 19.36 9.24
CA LYS A 697 -21.50 18.73 10.52
C LYS A 697 -20.60 17.56 10.86
N GLN A 698 -20.04 17.60 12.06
CA GLN A 698 -19.32 16.48 12.68
C GLN A 698 -20.32 15.61 13.46
N ILE A 699 -20.36 14.31 13.14
CA ILE A 699 -21.25 13.34 13.77
C ILE A 699 -20.39 12.30 14.49
N PRO A 700 -20.34 12.29 15.84
CA PRO A 700 -19.71 11.21 16.58
C PRO A 700 -20.52 9.93 16.40
N LEU A 701 -19.84 8.83 16.10
CA LEU A 701 -20.44 7.51 15.88
C LEU A 701 -20.37 6.66 17.14
N VAL A 702 -19.14 6.48 17.65
CA VAL A 702 -18.83 5.63 18.81
C VAL A 702 -17.48 6.03 19.42
N THR A 703 -17.35 5.84 20.73
CA THR A 703 -16.09 6.04 21.48
C THR A 703 -15.47 4.70 21.83
N THR A 704 -14.25 4.45 21.38
CA THR A 704 -13.49 3.24 21.72
C THR A 704 -12.62 3.51 22.95
N HIS A 705 -12.74 2.65 23.97
CA HIS A 705 -11.94 2.69 25.19
C HIS A 705 -10.85 1.62 25.15
N TYR A 706 -9.64 1.99 25.58
CA TYR A 706 -8.44 1.14 25.59
C TYR A 706 -7.97 0.78 27.02
N GLN A 707 -8.66 1.30 28.04
CA GLN A 707 -8.50 0.95 29.44
C GLN A 707 -9.90 0.63 30.01
N PRO A 708 -10.06 -0.39 30.88
CA PRO A 708 -11.35 -0.71 31.49
C PRO A 708 -11.88 0.51 32.26
N THR A 709 -13.16 0.84 32.08
CA THR A 709 -13.74 2.06 32.68
C THR A 709 -15.22 1.87 33.03
N LEU A 710 -15.68 2.61 34.03
CA LEU A 710 -17.07 2.65 34.45
C LEU A 710 -17.73 3.96 34.00
N LYS A 711 -19.02 3.88 33.66
CA LYS A 711 -19.85 4.98 33.17
C LYS A 711 -21.11 5.10 34.02
N ASN A 712 -21.49 6.34 34.33
CA ASN A 712 -22.71 6.70 35.06
C ASN A 712 -22.87 5.93 36.36
N VAL A 713 -21.76 5.69 37.07
CA VAL A 713 -21.81 5.06 38.40
C VAL A 713 -22.57 5.97 39.35
N LYS A 714 -23.46 5.38 40.13
CA LYS A 714 -24.14 6.04 41.24
C LYS A 714 -24.35 5.04 42.36
N VAL A 715 -23.98 5.45 43.57
CA VAL A 715 -24.13 4.70 44.81
C VAL A 715 -25.03 5.49 45.77
N ASP A 716 -26.14 4.91 46.21
CA ASP A 716 -27.03 5.47 47.23
C ASP A 716 -27.32 4.42 48.33
N TYR A 717 -27.71 4.88 49.51
CA TYR A 717 -28.37 4.03 50.51
C TYR A 717 -29.71 4.64 50.90
N TYR A 718 -30.79 3.90 50.68
CA TYR A 718 -32.14 4.36 51.01
C TYR A 718 -32.46 3.97 52.47
N ASP A 719 -32.71 4.97 53.32
CA ASP A 719 -33.18 4.80 54.71
C ASP A 719 -34.32 5.78 55.04
N THR A 720 -35.28 5.92 54.12
CA THR A 720 -36.49 6.73 54.35
C THR A 720 -37.66 5.80 54.66
N GLY A 721 -38.31 6.01 55.82
CA GLY A 721 -39.26 5.07 56.44
C GLY A 721 -40.61 4.86 55.72
N ARG A 722 -40.66 4.95 54.39
CA ARG A 722 -41.82 4.63 53.53
C ARG A 722 -41.47 3.84 52.26
N PHE A 723 -40.20 3.58 51.97
CA PHE A 723 -39.76 2.69 50.88
C PHE A 723 -38.64 1.76 51.37
N ASN A 724 -38.38 0.67 50.65
CA ASN A 724 -37.46 -0.39 51.06
C ASN A 724 -36.09 0.18 51.48
N LYS A 725 -35.68 -0.09 52.72
CA LYS A 725 -34.31 0.18 53.19
C LYS A 725 -33.34 -0.68 52.37
N GLY A 726 -32.21 -0.12 51.94
CA GLY A 726 -31.22 -0.90 51.19
C GLY A 726 -30.18 -0.09 50.41
N LEU A 727 -29.10 -0.77 50.03
CA LEU A 727 -28.02 -0.26 49.20
C LEU A 727 -28.41 -0.32 47.72
N PHE A 728 -28.05 0.72 46.97
CA PHE A 728 -28.31 0.82 45.54
C PHE A 728 -27.04 1.22 44.80
N ILE A 729 -26.61 0.37 43.84
CA ILE A 729 -25.42 0.57 43.02
C ILE A 729 -25.81 0.38 41.56
N GLN A 730 -25.73 1.44 40.75
CA GLN A 730 -26.02 1.38 39.31
C GLN A 730 -24.83 1.88 38.48
N GLY A 731 -24.70 1.39 37.25
CA GLY A 731 -23.67 1.83 36.31
C GLY A 731 -23.50 0.88 35.12
N ALA A 732 -22.58 1.25 34.23
CA ALA A 732 -22.18 0.43 33.09
C ALA A 732 -20.65 0.32 33.00
N PHE A 733 -20.16 -0.87 32.66
CA PHE A 733 -18.75 -1.17 32.45
C PHE A 733 -18.43 -1.25 30.97
N VAL A 734 -17.28 -0.67 30.60
CA VAL A 734 -16.69 -0.79 29.26
C VAL A 734 -15.30 -1.38 29.44
N GLY A 735 -15.21 -2.70 29.22
CA GLY A 735 -14.03 -3.50 29.48
C GLY A 735 -14.35 -4.99 29.31
N GLU A 736 -13.50 -5.82 29.90
CA GLU A 736 -13.58 -7.28 29.93
C GLU A 736 -13.03 -7.74 31.29
N GLY A 737 -13.47 -8.92 31.77
CA GLY A 737 -13.14 -9.44 33.10
C GLY A 737 -14.28 -9.36 34.12
N ASN A 738 -14.03 -9.88 35.32
CA ASN A 738 -15.02 -10.02 36.39
C ASN A 738 -15.01 -8.79 37.31
N LEU A 739 -16.17 -8.19 37.56
CA LEU A 739 -16.30 -7.03 38.44
C LEU A 739 -16.91 -7.39 39.79
N LYS A 740 -16.37 -6.78 40.85
CA LYS A 740 -16.98 -6.82 42.18
C LYS A 740 -17.21 -5.43 42.75
N ALA A 741 -18.29 -5.27 43.51
CA ALA A 741 -18.53 -4.11 44.37
C ALA A 741 -18.34 -4.52 45.83
N GLN A 742 -17.49 -3.79 46.56
CA GLN A 742 -17.20 -3.98 47.98
C GLN A 742 -17.72 -2.77 48.77
N VAL A 743 -18.40 -3.03 49.89
CA VAL A 743 -18.77 -2.02 50.88
C VAL A 743 -17.79 -2.13 52.05
N LEU A 744 -17.08 -1.03 52.33
CA LEU A 744 -15.99 -0.95 53.30
C LEU A 744 -16.41 -0.06 54.48
N ASP A 745 -16.01 -0.47 55.69
CA ASP A 745 -16.10 0.38 56.89
C ASP A 745 -14.98 1.44 56.94
N ILE A 746 -14.98 2.28 57.97
CA ILE A 746 -13.97 3.34 58.18
C ILE A 746 -12.55 2.77 58.38
N LYS A 747 -12.41 1.47 58.68
CA LYS A 747 -11.15 0.75 58.88
C LYS A 747 -10.75 -0.08 57.65
N GLU A 748 -11.35 0.15 56.49
CA GLU A 748 -11.15 -0.62 55.25
C GLU A 748 -11.54 -2.12 55.36
N SER A 749 -12.37 -2.50 56.35
CA SER A 749 -12.87 -3.87 56.46
C SER A 749 -14.08 -4.08 55.55
N ILE A 750 -14.06 -5.13 54.73
CA ILE A 750 -15.18 -5.50 53.85
C ILE A 750 -16.37 -5.95 54.71
N ILE A 751 -17.47 -5.21 54.60
CA ILE A 751 -18.76 -5.51 55.23
C ILE A 751 -19.56 -6.48 54.35
N GLN A 752 -19.58 -6.19 53.05
CA GLN A 752 -20.34 -6.95 52.06
C GLN A 752 -19.68 -6.82 50.68
N GLU A 753 -19.71 -7.90 49.91
CA GLU A 753 -19.20 -7.97 48.54
C GLU A 753 -20.30 -8.48 47.59
N TYR A 754 -20.26 -8.03 46.33
CA TYR A 754 -21.21 -8.41 45.28
C TYR A 754 -20.51 -8.59 43.94
N ASP A 755 -20.79 -9.69 43.23
CA ASP A 755 -20.42 -9.83 41.82
C ASP A 755 -21.37 -8.99 40.95
N ILE A 756 -20.84 -8.07 40.14
CA ILE A 756 -21.64 -7.15 39.32
C ILE A 756 -21.44 -7.39 37.82
N LYS A 757 -22.53 -7.27 37.05
CA LYS A 757 -22.53 -7.51 35.59
C LYS A 757 -22.09 -6.26 34.82
N HIS A 758 -21.74 -6.41 33.55
CA HIS A 758 -21.28 -5.30 32.70
C HIS A 758 -22.28 -4.13 32.55
N SER A 759 -23.57 -4.37 32.78
CA SER A 759 -24.54 -3.32 33.09
C SER A 759 -25.26 -3.74 34.36
N PHE A 760 -25.11 -2.94 35.41
CA PHE A 760 -25.56 -3.28 36.75
C PHE A 760 -26.55 -2.26 37.27
N ASN A 761 -27.57 -2.78 37.93
CA ASN A 761 -28.57 -2.06 38.70
C ASN A 761 -28.86 -2.93 39.91
N LEU A 762 -27.93 -2.92 40.86
CA LEU A 762 -27.94 -3.74 42.07
C LEU A 762 -28.72 -2.99 43.15
N PHE A 763 -29.70 -3.67 43.74
CA PHE A 763 -30.38 -3.22 44.94
C PHE A 763 -30.37 -4.37 45.95
N ASP A 764 -29.74 -4.16 47.11
CA ASP A 764 -29.79 -5.11 48.22
C ASP A 764 -30.58 -4.51 49.40
N PRO A 765 -31.79 -5.05 49.70
CA PRO A 765 -32.57 -4.63 50.85
C PRO A 765 -32.12 -5.26 52.19
N ASN A 766 -31.21 -6.24 52.17
CA ASN A 766 -30.81 -7.01 53.36
C ASN A 766 -29.53 -6.48 54.01
N VAL A 767 -28.70 -5.74 53.26
CA VAL A 767 -27.49 -5.10 53.81
C VAL A 767 -27.87 -3.98 54.77
N ASN A 768 -27.90 -4.30 56.06
CA ASN A 768 -28.23 -3.35 57.11
C ASN A 768 -26.96 -2.63 57.58
N LEU A 769 -26.70 -1.47 56.99
CA LEU A 769 -25.70 -0.52 57.48
C LEU A 769 -26.26 0.33 58.62
N ASP A 770 -25.43 0.56 59.63
CA ASP A 770 -25.69 1.49 60.74
C ASP A 770 -25.51 2.95 60.27
N MET A 771 -25.94 3.93 61.08
CA MET A 771 -25.72 5.33 60.74
C MET A 771 -24.22 5.68 60.79
N GLY A 772 -23.65 6.14 59.67
CA GLY A 772 -22.22 6.35 59.55
C GLY A 772 -21.71 6.68 58.14
N LYS A 773 -20.38 6.68 58.00
CA LYS A 773 -19.65 6.89 56.75
C LYS A 773 -19.00 5.57 56.34
N TYR A 774 -19.21 5.17 55.10
CA TYR A 774 -18.70 3.95 54.47
C TYR A 774 -18.01 4.33 53.16
N ARG A 775 -17.29 3.38 52.55
CA ARG A 775 -16.85 3.53 51.16
C ARG A 775 -17.39 2.39 50.31
N VAL A 776 -17.70 2.69 49.07
CA VAL A 776 -18.04 1.68 48.06
C VAL A 776 -16.96 1.71 47.00
N ARG A 777 -16.30 0.57 46.84
CA ARG A 777 -15.22 0.34 45.87
C ARG A 777 -15.72 -0.63 44.81
N ILE A 778 -15.50 -0.32 43.54
CA ILE A 778 -15.72 -1.26 42.44
C ILE A 778 -14.35 -1.65 41.88
N ILE A 779 -14.06 -2.95 41.93
CA ILE A 779 -12.81 -3.55 41.47
C ILE A 779 -13.04 -4.41 40.23
N LEU A 780 -12.01 -4.48 39.39
CA LEU A 780 -11.84 -5.49 38.35
C LEU A 780 -10.88 -6.55 38.86
N ILE A 781 -11.25 -7.81 38.69
CA ILE A 781 -10.42 -8.98 38.96
C ILE A 781 -9.78 -9.36 37.62
N GLU A 782 -8.46 -9.20 37.52
CA GLU A 782 -7.66 -9.65 36.38
C GLU A 782 -7.12 -11.06 36.73
N GLU A 783 -7.66 -12.12 36.11
CA GLU A 783 -7.22 -13.52 36.30
C GLU A 783 -5.84 -13.72 35.65
N ASP A 784 -4.80 -14.04 36.44
CA ASP A 784 -3.45 -14.29 35.91
C ASP A 784 -3.30 -15.73 35.40
N ASP A 785 -3.55 -15.88 34.09
CA ASP A 785 -3.53 -17.13 33.31
C ASP A 785 -2.24 -17.98 33.46
N PHE A 786 -1.14 -17.44 34.00
CA PHE A 786 0.18 -18.08 33.90
C PHE A 786 0.75 -18.71 35.17
N PHE A 787 0.36 -18.28 36.39
CA PHE A 787 0.99 -18.79 37.63
C PHE A 787 0.08 -19.05 38.84
N GLY A 788 -1.20 -18.67 38.83
CA GLY A 788 -2.14 -19.01 39.91
C GLY A 788 -1.77 -18.43 41.29
N LEU A 789 -1.11 -17.27 41.31
CA LEU A 789 -0.67 -16.56 42.50
C LEU A 789 -1.39 -15.22 42.62
N SER A 790 -2.51 -15.22 43.37
CA SER A 790 -3.36 -14.07 43.72
C SER A 790 -3.87 -13.21 42.56
N ASP A 791 -5.18 -13.22 42.35
CA ASP A 791 -5.86 -12.33 41.40
C ASP A 791 -5.46 -10.86 41.64
N ASP A 792 -5.07 -10.13 40.58
CA ASP A 792 -4.59 -8.76 40.71
C ASP A 792 -5.80 -7.80 40.72
N GLU A 793 -6.07 -7.17 41.86
CA GLU A 793 -7.27 -6.35 42.09
C GLU A 793 -7.06 -4.90 41.64
N LYS A 794 -7.83 -4.47 40.64
CA LYS A 794 -7.73 -3.13 40.07
C LYS A 794 -8.96 -2.27 40.39
N VAL A 795 -8.74 -1.24 41.19
CA VAL A 795 -9.79 -0.28 41.56
C VAL A 795 -10.21 0.56 40.34
N LEU A 796 -11.47 0.44 39.93
CA LEU A 796 -12.05 1.22 38.83
C LEU A 796 -12.84 2.44 39.33
N HIS A 797 -13.37 2.38 40.55
CA HIS A 797 -14.14 3.47 41.17
C HIS A 797 -14.14 3.32 42.70
N GLU A 798 -14.08 4.43 43.41
CA GLU A 798 -14.25 4.52 44.87
C GLU A 798 -15.03 5.79 45.21
N GLU A 799 -16.11 5.65 45.99
CA GLU A 799 -16.96 6.77 46.44
C GLU A 799 -17.30 6.61 47.94
N ASN A 800 -17.46 7.72 48.64
CA ASN A 800 -17.88 7.73 50.05
C ASN A 800 -19.41 7.62 50.12
N LEU A 801 -19.91 6.59 50.79
CA LEU A 801 -21.33 6.38 51.04
C LEU A 801 -21.70 6.89 52.44
N LEU A 802 -22.70 7.76 52.52
CA LEU A 802 -23.26 8.25 53.78
C LEU A 802 -24.57 7.53 54.08
N VAL A 803 -24.68 6.93 55.25
CA VAL A 803 -25.88 6.21 55.70
C VAL A 803 -26.50 6.94 56.88
N GLY A 804 -27.70 7.50 56.69
CA GLY A 804 -28.43 8.26 57.71
C GLY A 804 -28.33 9.77 57.53
N ASP A 805 -28.64 10.52 58.60
CA ASP A 805 -28.72 11.97 58.56
C ASP A 805 -27.33 12.65 58.60
N PRO A 806 -26.97 13.51 57.63
CA PRO A 806 -25.65 14.15 57.58
C PRO A 806 -25.31 15.01 58.81
N PHE A 807 -26.28 15.73 59.35
CA PHE A 807 -26.07 16.60 60.51
C PHE A 807 -25.84 15.77 61.77
N VAL A 808 -26.61 14.70 61.97
CA VAL A 808 -26.38 13.78 63.10
C VAL A 808 -25.01 13.13 62.97
N ILE A 809 -24.63 12.60 61.81
CA ILE A 809 -23.37 11.86 61.61
C ILE A 809 -22.15 12.77 61.82
N ASP A 810 -22.20 14.03 61.37
CA ASP A 810 -21.09 14.97 61.56
C ASP A 810 -20.96 15.48 63.00
N THR A 811 -22.03 15.44 63.80
CA THR A 811 -22.08 15.94 65.19
C THR A 811 -22.08 14.84 66.25
N GLN A 812 -22.22 13.56 65.85
CA GLN A 812 -22.36 12.42 66.76
C GLN A 812 -21.15 12.30 67.71
N LYS A 813 -21.43 12.19 69.02
CA LYS A 813 -20.46 12.09 70.13
C LYS A 813 -19.52 13.31 70.31
N LYS A 814 -19.75 14.41 69.61
CA LYS A 814 -18.93 15.63 69.74
C LYS A 814 -19.62 16.70 70.60
N VAL A 815 -18.83 17.64 71.11
CA VAL A 815 -19.29 18.86 71.77
C VAL A 815 -19.30 20.01 70.77
N LEU A 816 -20.48 20.55 70.50
CA LEU A 816 -20.69 21.68 69.60
C LEU A 816 -20.67 22.99 70.41
N LYS A 817 -19.69 23.85 70.15
CA LYS A 817 -19.68 25.19 70.72
C LYS A 817 -20.56 26.13 69.90
N VAL A 818 -21.53 26.77 70.55
CA VAL A 818 -22.36 27.79 69.91
C VAL A 818 -21.63 29.12 69.98
N LYS A 819 -21.26 29.70 68.83
CA LYS A 819 -20.50 30.96 68.76
C LYS A 819 -21.38 32.19 68.79
N LYS A 820 -22.57 32.10 68.20
CA LYS A 820 -23.45 33.24 67.96
C LYS A 820 -24.91 32.85 68.13
N CYS A 821 -25.73 33.81 68.55
CA CYS A 821 -27.18 33.77 68.41
C CYS A 821 -27.64 34.97 67.58
N ASN A 822 -28.67 34.75 66.77
CA ASN A 822 -29.40 35.76 66.03
C ASN A 822 -30.73 35.99 66.74
N THR A 823 -31.12 37.25 66.79
CA THR A 823 -32.36 37.74 67.38
C THR A 823 -32.94 38.76 66.40
N TYR A 824 -34.22 39.12 66.55
CA TYR A 824 -34.87 40.16 65.75
C TYR A 824 -34.07 41.48 65.67
N ASP A 825 -33.33 41.83 66.74
CA ASP A 825 -32.54 43.05 66.85
C ASP A 825 -31.09 42.93 66.32
N GLY A 826 -30.62 41.71 65.98
CA GLY A 826 -29.29 41.48 65.41
C GLY A 826 -28.58 40.20 65.87
N GLU A 827 -27.32 40.06 65.41
CA GLU A 827 -26.40 38.95 65.71
C GLU A 827 -25.53 39.28 66.95
N PHE A 828 -25.46 38.35 67.91
CA PHE A 828 -24.70 38.49 69.16
C PHE A 828 -23.77 37.30 69.39
N LEU A 829 -22.60 37.54 69.98
CA LEU A 829 -21.63 36.50 70.35
C LEU A 829 -22.01 35.83 71.67
N LEU A 830 -21.94 34.49 71.69
CA LEU A 830 -22.12 33.64 72.86
C LEU A 830 -20.75 33.18 73.38
N ASP A 831 -20.47 33.44 74.66
CA ASP A 831 -19.15 33.13 75.24
C ASP A 831 -19.10 31.71 75.86
N ASN A 832 -20.22 31.18 76.37
CA ASN A 832 -20.26 29.95 77.17
C ASN A 832 -21.57 29.16 76.98
N PHE A 833 -21.86 28.71 75.75
CA PHE A 833 -22.99 27.81 75.45
C PHE A 833 -22.56 26.67 74.51
N TYR A 834 -22.89 25.45 74.91
CA TYR A 834 -22.46 24.23 74.25
C TYR A 834 -23.64 23.25 74.12
N LEU A 835 -23.63 22.46 73.05
CA LEU A 835 -24.60 21.41 72.78
C LEU A 835 -23.87 20.08 72.58
N GLN A 836 -24.44 18.98 73.07
CA GLN A 836 -23.89 17.63 72.87
C GLN A 836 -25.04 16.61 72.75
N ASN A 837 -24.70 15.33 72.51
CA ASN A 837 -25.67 14.24 72.41
C ASN A 837 -26.76 14.46 71.34
N VAL A 838 -26.40 15.10 70.23
CA VAL A 838 -27.32 15.39 69.11
C VAL A 838 -27.96 14.09 68.60
N ARG A 839 -29.29 14.06 68.53
CA ARG A 839 -30.09 12.92 68.05
C ARG A 839 -31.31 13.40 67.25
N THR A 840 -31.84 12.57 66.37
CA THR A 840 -33.09 12.85 65.62
C THR A 840 -34.32 12.40 66.40
N SER A 841 -35.34 13.26 66.46
CA SER A 841 -36.68 12.85 66.90
C SER A 841 -37.40 12.13 65.77
N LYS A 842 -37.69 10.83 65.97
CA LYS A 842 -38.26 9.95 64.93
C LYS A 842 -39.69 10.28 64.49
N ILE A 843 -40.37 11.22 65.17
CA ILE A 843 -41.81 11.49 64.96
C ILE A 843 -42.04 12.85 64.29
N GLU A 844 -41.17 13.85 64.52
CA GLU A 844 -41.44 15.26 64.16
C GLU A 844 -40.36 15.95 63.30
N GLY A 845 -39.29 15.25 62.90
CA GLY A 845 -38.33 15.77 61.91
C GLY A 845 -37.41 16.89 62.40
N TYR A 846 -37.32 17.09 63.71
CA TYR A 846 -36.35 17.97 64.37
C TYR A 846 -35.24 17.16 65.07
N TYR A 847 -34.17 17.85 65.46
CA TYR A 847 -33.08 17.31 66.26
C TYR A 847 -33.26 17.68 67.73
N GLU A 848 -32.71 16.86 68.63
CA GLU A 848 -32.64 17.12 70.06
C GLU A 848 -31.17 17.14 70.49
N ALA A 849 -30.80 18.03 71.41
CA ALA A 849 -29.46 18.05 72.01
C ALA A 849 -29.49 18.47 73.49
N ASP A 850 -28.55 17.97 74.27
CA ASP A 850 -28.34 18.40 75.65
C ASP A 850 -27.46 19.65 75.65
N GLY A 851 -28.02 20.79 76.05
CA GLY A 851 -27.26 22.02 76.21
C GLY A 851 -26.69 22.17 77.61
N PHE A 852 -25.53 22.81 77.67
CA PHE A 852 -24.80 23.06 78.91
C PHE A 852 -23.87 24.27 78.77
N TYR A 853 -23.32 24.69 79.90
CA TYR A 853 -22.22 25.66 79.98
C TYR A 853 -21.15 25.15 80.94
N TYR A 854 -19.91 25.61 80.80
CA TYR A 854 -18.86 25.28 81.77
C TYR A 854 -18.93 26.24 82.95
N ILE A 855 -18.80 25.71 84.16
CA ILE A 855 -18.54 26.51 85.37
C ILE A 855 -17.23 26.04 86.01
N THR A 856 -16.43 26.99 86.47
CA THR A 856 -15.27 26.70 87.31
C THR A 856 -15.76 26.25 88.67
N ASP A 857 -15.30 25.09 89.15
CA ASP A 857 -15.51 24.69 90.53
C ASP A 857 -14.67 25.58 91.45
N TRP A 858 -15.28 26.09 92.52
CA TRP A 858 -14.64 27.08 93.40
C TRP A 858 -13.50 26.46 94.21
N ASP A 859 -13.59 25.16 94.52
CA ASP A 859 -12.65 24.44 95.36
C ASP A 859 -11.48 23.83 94.57
N THR A 860 -11.72 23.38 93.32
CA THR A 860 -10.69 22.70 92.50
C THR A 860 -10.12 23.55 91.36
N GLN A 861 -10.74 24.69 91.02
CA GLN A 861 -10.46 25.50 89.82
C GLN A 861 -10.68 24.77 88.48
N GLU A 862 -11.22 23.54 88.48
CA GLU A 862 -11.49 22.78 87.26
C GLU A 862 -12.83 23.17 86.62
N LEU A 863 -12.93 23.05 85.29
CA LEU A 863 -14.16 23.32 84.56
C LEU A 863 -15.08 22.09 84.58
N ARG A 864 -16.25 22.21 85.22
CA ARG A 864 -17.31 21.19 85.22
C ARG A 864 -18.48 21.59 84.33
N LYS A 865 -19.09 20.61 83.63
CA LYS A 865 -20.27 20.83 82.79
C LYS A 865 -21.52 21.04 83.66
N TRP A 866 -22.19 22.17 83.49
CA TRP A 866 -23.47 22.46 84.12
C TRP A 866 -24.59 22.46 83.07
N TYR A 867 -25.48 21.46 83.16
CA TYR A 867 -26.56 21.27 82.21
C TYR A 867 -27.75 22.18 82.51
N PHE A 868 -28.46 22.59 81.46
CA PHE A 868 -29.76 23.25 81.58
C PHE A 868 -30.86 22.25 81.92
N SER A 869 -30.78 21.58 83.08
CA SER A 869 -31.65 20.44 83.44
C SER A 869 -33.15 20.73 83.42
N THR A 870 -33.56 21.99 83.54
CA THR A 870 -34.97 22.42 83.40
C THR A 870 -35.40 22.50 81.94
N TYR A 871 -34.50 22.87 81.02
CA TYR A 871 -34.78 23.19 79.61
C TYR A 871 -34.35 22.09 78.63
N ASN A 872 -33.49 21.16 79.05
CA ASN A 872 -33.01 20.05 78.23
C ASN A 872 -34.10 18.95 78.06
N PRO A 873 -34.12 18.25 76.90
CA PRO A 873 -33.29 18.50 75.71
C PRO A 873 -33.78 19.72 74.93
N PHE A 874 -32.86 20.51 74.37
CA PHE A 874 -33.22 21.56 73.42
C PHE A 874 -33.65 20.95 72.09
N ILE A 875 -34.72 21.49 71.52
CA ILE A 875 -35.29 21.14 70.22
C ILE A 875 -34.65 22.04 69.17
N MET A 876 -34.12 21.46 68.08
CA MET A 876 -33.40 22.20 67.05
C MET A 876 -33.91 21.90 65.63
N ARG A 877 -34.00 22.92 64.77
CA ARG A 877 -34.31 22.76 63.34
C ARG A 877 -33.19 23.36 62.49
N LEU A 878 -32.57 22.57 61.63
CA LEU A 878 -31.49 23.02 60.76
C LEU A 878 -32.05 23.95 59.67
N ARG A 879 -31.74 25.25 59.76
CA ARG A 879 -32.14 26.26 58.77
C ARG A 879 -31.17 26.36 57.62
N LYS A 880 -29.86 26.25 57.90
CA LYS A 880 -28.81 26.38 56.88
C LYS A 880 -27.57 25.58 57.27
N SER A 881 -26.93 24.97 56.28
CA SER A 881 -25.58 24.41 56.44
C SER A 881 -24.74 24.77 55.22
N ASN A 882 -23.45 25.04 55.46
CA ASN A 882 -22.41 25.13 54.45
C ASN A 882 -21.14 24.44 54.98
N ASP A 883 -20.00 24.57 54.30
CA ASP A 883 -18.77 23.86 54.69
C ASP A 883 -18.18 24.29 56.05
N TYR A 884 -18.60 25.44 56.60
CA TYR A 884 -17.99 26.04 57.80
C TYR A 884 -18.95 26.23 58.97
N ILE A 885 -20.27 26.33 58.75
CA ILE A 885 -21.24 26.58 59.83
C ILE A 885 -22.50 25.70 59.73
N TYR A 886 -23.12 25.46 60.89
CA TYR A 886 -24.53 25.08 61.02
C TYR A 886 -25.30 26.26 61.61
N GLU A 887 -26.42 26.61 60.99
CA GLU A 887 -27.40 27.57 61.50
C GLU A 887 -28.69 26.82 61.85
N LEU A 888 -29.09 26.89 63.12
CA LEU A 888 -30.18 26.11 63.70
C LEU A 888 -31.16 27.07 64.39
N GLU A 889 -32.47 26.91 64.16
CA GLU A 889 -33.45 27.37 65.16
C GLU A 889 -33.32 26.49 66.40
N ILE A 890 -33.55 27.08 67.58
CA ILE A 890 -33.46 26.36 68.85
C ILE A 890 -34.57 26.81 69.82
N GLU A 891 -35.31 25.83 70.32
CA GLU A 891 -36.39 25.93 71.30
C GLU A 891 -35.99 25.07 72.52
N ASP A 892 -36.54 25.31 73.71
CA ASP A 892 -36.38 24.37 74.82
C ASP A 892 -37.28 23.12 74.69
N LYS A 893 -37.19 22.20 75.65
CA LYS A 893 -37.97 20.96 75.66
C LYS A 893 -39.50 21.18 75.64
N ASP A 894 -39.97 22.31 76.18
CA ASP A 894 -41.39 22.67 76.33
C ASP A 894 -41.87 23.50 75.11
N ARG A 895 -40.97 23.77 74.15
CA ARG A 895 -41.10 24.58 72.93
C ARG A 895 -41.17 26.10 73.17
N ASP A 896 -40.68 26.55 74.31
CA ASP A 896 -40.49 27.98 74.56
C ASP A 896 -39.16 28.46 73.96
N GLY A 897 -39.15 29.69 73.44
CA GLY A 897 -37.98 30.29 72.82
C GLY A 897 -36.92 30.70 73.84
N LEU A 898 -35.64 30.57 73.47
CA LEU A 898 -34.53 30.82 74.41
C LEU A 898 -34.25 32.32 74.58
N ILE A 899 -33.82 32.72 75.78
CA ILE A 899 -33.54 34.12 76.10
C ILE A 899 -32.03 34.36 76.23
N PHE A 900 -31.50 35.30 75.47
CA PHE A 900 -30.13 35.81 75.56
C PHE A 900 -30.06 37.06 76.46
N ASP A 901 -29.11 37.11 77.39
CA ASP A 901 -28.76 38.33 78.14
C ASP A 901 -27.58 39.05 77.49
N ILE A 902 -27.83 40.25 76.94
CA ILE A 902 -26.78 41.06 76.28
C ILE A 902 -25.59 41.33 77.21
N HIS A 903 -25.81 41.48 78.52
CA HIS A 903 -24.75 41.84 79.46
C HIS A 903 -23.89 40.65 79.89
N SER A 904 -24.49 39.50 80.21
CA SER A 904 -23.74 38.30 80.62
C SER A 904 -23.36 37.39 79.45
N LYS A 905 -23.93 37.63 78.26
CA LYS A 905 -23.85 36.78 77.06
C LYS A 905 -24.21 35.31 77.32
N HIS A 906 -25.10 35.06 78.29
CA HIS A 906 -25.58 33.74 78.63
C HIS A 906 -27.01 33.52 78.14
N VAL A 907 -27.35 32.25 77.93
CA VAL A 907 -28.69 31.78 77.57
C VAL A 907 -29.47 31.42 78.84
N ASN A 908 -30.77 31.72 78.86
CA ASN A 908 -31.74 31.50 79.95
C ASN A 908 -31.21 31.98 81.34
N PRO A 909 -30.99 33.30 81.51
CA PRO A 909 -30.52 33.91 82.77
C PRO A 909 -31.56 33.79 83.90
N LYS A 910 -31.10 33.71 85.15
CA LYS A 910 -31.96 33.54 86.34
C LYS A 910 -32.71 34.78 86.84
N VAL A 911 -32.67 35.91 86.11
CA VAL A 911 -33.26 37.19 86.53
C VAL A 911 -34.21 37.70 85.45
N VAL A 912 -35.43 38.08 85.83
CA VAL A 912 -36.51 38.49 84.91
C VAL A 912 -36.87 39.96 85.17
N ASN A 913 -37.39 40.65 84.14
CA ASN A 913 -37.83 42.06 84.09
C ASN A 913 -36.77 43.11 83.66
N ASN A 914 -36.27 43.00 82.43
CA ASN A 914 -35.77 44.15 81.64
C ASN A 914 -35.80 43.81 80.12
N GLU A 915 -36.76 44.38 79.38
CA GLU A 915 -36.99 44.09 77.95
C GLU A 915 -35.90 44.63 77.00
N GLU A 916 -35.12 45.64 77.42
CA GLU A 916 -33.99 46.13 76.61
C GLU A 916 -32.77 45.19 76.72
N ARG A 917 -32.63 44.50 77.87
CA ARG A 917 -31.48 43.64 78.19
C ARG A 917 -31.60 42.21 77.66
N PHE A 918 -32.81 41.68 77.65
CA PHE A 918 -33.08 40.28 77.32
C PHE A 918 -33.69 40.17 75.91
N LYS A 919 -33.11 39.31 75.07
CA LYS A 919 -33.51 39.13 73.66
C LYS A 919 -33.91 37.69 73.39
N LEU A 920 -34.97 37.48 72.64
CA LEU A 920 -35.38 36.15 72.19
C LEU A 920 -34.43 35.67 71.10
N ILE A 921 -33.94 34.44 71.22
CA ILE A 921 -33.07 33.79 70.23
C ILE A 921 -33.95 33.17 69.15
N ASP A 922 -33.74 33.60 67.90
CA ASP A 922 -34.40 33.04 66.73
C ASP A 922 -33.56 31.89 66.14
N THR A 923 -32.25 32.13 65.89
CA THR A 923 -31.31 31.08 65.43
C THR A 923 -29.99 31.13 66.19
N ILE A 924 -29.28 30.01 66.20
CA ILE A 924 -27.90 29.88 66.70
C ILE A 924 -26.96 29.44 65.59
N THR A 925 -25.70 29.87 65.67
CA THR A 925 -24.65 29.48 64.72
C THR A 925 -23.51 28.75 65.41
N ILE A 926 -23.16 27.59 64.86
CA ILE A 926 -22.09 26.68 65.31
C ILE A 926 -21.02 26.62 64.19
N ASP A 927 -19.74 26.76 64.54
CA ASP A 927 -18.63 26.60 63.58
C ASP A 927 -18.19 25.14 63.54
N LYS A 928 -18.15 24.53 62.35
CA LYS A 928 -17.80 23.12 62.16
C LYS A 928 -16.35 22.79 62.55
N ARG A 929 -15.51 23.80 62.77
CA ARG A 929 -14.07 23.65 63.11
C ARG A 929 -13.77 23.78 64.61
N GLU A 930 -14.70 24.30 65.41
CA GLU A 930 -14.61 24.34 66.89
C GLU A 930 -15.54 23.30 67.50
N VAL A 931 -15.28 22.04 67.13
CA VAL A 931 -16.05 20.88 67.56
C VAL A 931 -15.07 19.87 68.17
N ASP A 932 -15.12 19.73 69.49
CA ASP A 932 -14.28 18.82 70.29
C ASP A 932 -14.91 17.41 70.37
#